data_AF-A0A1F9N569-F1
#
_entry.id   AF-A0A1F9N569-F1
#
_cell.length_a   1.000
_cell.length_b   1.000
_cell.length_c   1.000
_cell.angle_alpha   90.00
_cell.angle_beta   90.00
_cell.angle_gamma   90.00
#
_symmetry.space_group_name_H-M   'P 1'
#
loop_
_entity.id
_entity.type
_entity.pdbx_description
1 polymer ?
#
loop_
_entity_poly.entity_id
_entity_poly.type
_entity_poly.pdbx_seq_one_letter_code
_entity_poly.pdbx_strand_id
1 'polypeptide(L)'
;MKNCTAMLKICLFIPLMVALGCTDSDIYTATGVEPYRPDRIAITGRLCTEDITGPNFPVKILTMIDTTNAMFNADPDLYRFCGPGASTCASGSLNGFVDRMRNQQNVRLGFAGISNVSKPITPVPAALCQPPPCDAQQFFSGRDIDGGLLQSALSLPTGNQRDISNAISQAESFITADMASSSAGEILRSRYLVFMLLAGPPTNSVATSQLVQQVEHLRDFVYSKGALEFRLNIGLLYFGNRSITAPPTGYGCHLPEGSTACSCGGSCVGDNPNYCSACCATAGSPPSPFGSLSWEVYNEQASQVYSALSFAGDGLFREFECPAVMEIRLDATATSIQLKRKDIVAYNINVKLAIDGPVIDSDGDGLADYEEARAQPHTNTDNWDTDGDGLSDRLEFRAFPRQDPTDNTDRPASCPDPEILGIIPDQDLDLLNDCEEGLLQTSPSIPDTDGDGLPDALEFMSSTVPTSADDRLLDFDGDGIANAEEVLAHTNPRTNDGRLRGAEGYRTEIIDLGIRTVSDMEDTRQLRAISFRSASNNVVGGAGLLRWNYTGKTMSADGRDASPRSVEWSDARWQIPPYFTPIPTVIDEGSGMYTLRAESASTGEILEIKVYVHENWLPDEDTEVFPLISTSDRNCYDVQISNIKLLQTREAEDIIHVGETHEEGTNHILVFFTQAPEDRLDSPGIAKVAVLDPVIYRCTDPNDIESCARNPDSGFLEITDADFAASVP
;
A
#
# COMPACT_ATOMS: atom_id res chain seq x y z
N MET A 1 52.48 -6.50 34.55
CA MET A 1 53.85 -6.17 35.01
C MET A 1 54.27 -4.84 34.40
N LYS A 2 54.89 -4.00 35.23
CA LYS A 2 55.56 -2.71 34.95
C LYS A 2 54.70 -1.43 34.90
N ASN A 3 54.77 -0.75 36.04
CA ASN A 3 55.06 0.67 36.23
C ASN A 3 53.93 1.70 36.08
N CYS A 4 53.28 1.99 37.21
CA CYS A 4 53.25 3.37 37.70
C CYS A 4 53.40 3.35 39.24
N THR A 5 54.46 3.99 39.72
CA THR A 5 54.86 4.09 41.13
C THR A 5 54.70 5.53 41.58
N ALA A 6 53.97 5.75 42.69
CA ALA A 6 54.19 6.79 43.72
C ALA A 6 52.94 6.83 44.61
N MET A 7 52.91 6.10 45.72
CA MET A 7 53.19 6.62 47.07
C MET A 7 52.30 7.80 47.52
N LEU A 8 51.23 7.50 48.27
CA LEU A 8 51.06 8.08 49.59
C LEU A 8 50.25 7.14 50.50
N LYS A 9 50.93 6.59 51.51
CA LYS A 9 50.34 5.86 52.63
C LYS A 9 49.79 6.87 53.64
N ILE A 10 48.51 6.78 53.99
CA ILE A 10 48.06 6.98 55.39
C ILE A 10 47.00 5.92 55.68
N CYS A 11 47.36 4.97 56.54
CA CYS A 11 46.45 4.00 57.17
C CYS A 11 45.56 4.70 58.19
N LEU A 12 44.27 4.36 58.26
CA LEU A 12 43.58 4.05 59.53
C LEU A 12 42.16 3.47 59.28
N PHE A 13 41.96 2.21 59.71
CA PHE A 13 40.74 1.52 60.19
C PHE A 13 39.43 1.43 59.35
N ILE A 14 39.02 0.17 59.15
CA ILE A 14 37.83 -0.48 58.51
C ILE A 14 36.62 -0.52 59.49
N PRO A 15 35.34 -0.88 59.16
CA PRO A 15 34.54 -0.95 57.90
C PRO A 15 33.21 -0.16 57.97
N LEU A 16 32.67 0.34 56.83
CA LEU A 16 31.23 0.58 56.72
C LEU A 16 30.78 0.59 55.25
N MET A 17 29.63 -0.04 55.00
CA MET A 17 28.94 -0.18 53.72
C MET A 17 29.06 1.02 52.77
N VAL A 18 29.45 0.75 51.52
CA VAL A 18 28.85 1.39 50.34
C VAL A 18 28.65 0.28 49.31
N ALA A 19 27.46 -0.31 49.36
CA ALA A 19 26.78 -0.70 48.14
C ALA A 19 26.41 0.61 47.43
N LEU A 20 26.76 0.73 46.16
CA LEU A 20 25.99 1.36 45.09
C LEU A 20 26.92 1.70 43.91
N GLY A 21 26.49 1.23 42.73
CA GLY A 21 26.65 2.00 41.50
C GLY A 21 27.79 1.58 40.59
N CYS A 22 27.59 0.46 39.88
CA CYS A 22 27.64 0.40 38.41
C CYS A 22 27.26 -1.03 38.01
N THR A 23 25.97 -1.26 37.77
CA THR A 23 25.52 -2.38 36.94
C THR A 23 25.66 -1.94 35.49
N ASP A 24 26.79 -2.28 34.88
CA ASP A 24 26.81 -2.47 33.41
C ASP A 24 26.09 -3.79 33.15
N SER A 25 24.83 -3.71 32.72
CA SER A 25 24.08 -4.85 32.20
C SER A 25 23.78 -4.58 30.73
N ASP A 26 24.77 -4.87 29.87
CA ASP A 26 24.68 -4.89 28.41
C ASP A 26 25.45 -6.09 27.85
N ILE A 27 25.21 -7.27 28.42
CA ILE A 27 25.70 -8.53 27.87
C ILE A 27 24.59 -9.55 28.04
N TYR A 28 23.67 -9.61 27.07
CA TYR A 28 23.15 -10.83 26.43
C TYR A 28 22.21 -10.42 25.28
N THR A 29 22.76 -10.06 24.12
CA THR A 29 22.07 -10.34 22.85
C THR A 29 22.15 -11.84 22.64
N ALA A 30 21.16 -12.57 23.11
CA ALA A 30 21.01 -14.00 22.87
C ALA A 30 19.70 -14.23 22.14
N THR A 31 19.76 -14.11 20.81
CA THR A 31 18.79 -14.77 19.92
C THR A 31 18.76 -16.26 20.28
N GLY A 32 17.59 -16.80 20.68
CA GLY A 32 17.39 -18.24 20.87
C GLY A 32 17.53 -18.81 22.29
N VAL A 33 17.29 -18.03 23.35
CA VAL A 33 17.05 -18.61 24.68
C VAL A 33 15.55 -18.87 24.83
N GLU A 34 15.15 -20.15 24.91
CA GLU A 34 13.74 -20.52 25.15
C GLU A 34 13.17 -19.68 26.29
N PRO A 35 11.90 -19.22 26.18
CA PRO A 35 11.21 -18.64 27.30
C PRO A 35 11.29 -19.63 28.47
N TYR A 36 11.98 -19.22 29.54
CA TYR A 36 12.30 -20.09 30.68
C TYR A 36 11.05 -20.63 31.40
N ARG A 37 9.86 -20.12 31.09
CA ARG A 37 8.59 -20.54 31.68
C ARG A 37 7.66 -21.21 30.67
N PRO A 38 6.93 -22.27 31.07
CA PRO A 38 5.92 -22.93 30.23
C PRO A 38 4.85 -21.97 29.69
N ASP A 39 4.46 -20.98 30.49
CA ASP A 39 3.41 -19.99 30.21
C ASP A 39 3.89 -18.76 29.40
N ARG A 40 5.00 -18.91 28.69
CA ARG A 40 5.59 -17.85 27.86
C ARG A 40 5.99 -18.36 26.49
N ILE A 41 5.80 -17.51 25.50
CA ILE A 41 6.32 -17.70 24.15
C ILE A 41 7.08 -16.45 23.67
N ALA A 42 7.86 -16.60 22.60
CA ALA A 42 8.50 -15.51 21.89
C ALA A 42 8.25 -15.64 20.38
N ILE A 43 8.14 -14.52 19.70
CA ILE A 43 8.06 -14.42 18.25
C ILE A 43 9.41 -13.94 17.74
N THR A 44 9.94 -14.59 16.71
CA THR A 44 11.14 -14.15 16.01
C THR A 44 10.92 -14.21 14.52
N GLY A 45 11.44 -13.23 13.78
CA GLY A 45 11.27 -13.24 12.34
C GLY A 45 11.97 -12.10 11.65
N ARG A 46 11.92 -12.13 10.32
CA ARG A 46 12.33 -11.00 9.48
C ARG A 46 11.12 -10.51 8.72
N LEU A 47 10.79 -9.25 8.93
CA LEU A 47 9.67 -8.59 8.27
C LEU A 47 10.18 -7.48 7.35
N CYS A 48 9.61 -7.36 6.16
CA CYS A 48 9.93 -6.31 5.22
C CYS A 48 8.67 -5.54 4.80
N THR A 49 8.81 -4.23 4.60
CA THR A 49 7.72 -3.36 4.15
C THR A 49 7.16 -3.80 2.80
N GLU A 50 5.91 -3.57 2.44
CA GLU A 50 5.34 -4.05 1.15
C GLU A 50 6.09 -3.61 -0.12
N ASP A 51 5.97 -4.41 -1.18
CA ASP A 51 6.49 -4.09 -2.51
C ASP A 51 5.55 -3.16 -3.28
N ILE A 52 5.89 -1.86 -3.32
CA ILE A 52 5.14 -0.82 -4.02
C ILE A 52 5.10 -0.97 -5.55
N THR A 53 5.92 -1.88 -6.11
CA THR A 53 5.92 -2.19 -7.55
C THR A 53 4.97 -3.33 -7.91
N GLY A 54 4.43 -4.01 -6.89
CA GLY A 54 3.51 -5.14 -7.03
C GLY A 54 2.14 -4.76 -7.62
N PRO A 55 1.32 -5.77 -7.96
CA PRO A 55 0.00 -5.58 -8.56
C PRO A 55 -1.01 -4.88 -7.65
N ASN A 56 -0.78 -4.90 -6.33
CA ASN A 56 -1.67 -4.33 -5.31
C ASN A 56 -1.52 -2.81 -5.15
N PHE A 57 -0.64 -2.16 -5.93
CA PHE A 57 -0.35 -0.73 -5.84
C PHE A 57 -0.82 0.02 -7.10
N PRO A 58 -2.11 0.40 -7.18
CA PRO A 58 -2.65 1.05 -8.36
C PRO A 58 -2.08 2.46 -8.59
N VAL A 59 -1.85 2.78 -9.87
CA VAL A 59 -1.52 4.13 -10.34
C VAL A 59 -2.72 4.71 -11.06
N LYS A 60 -3.32 5.74 -10.47
CA LYS A 60 -4.52 6.41 -10.97
C LYS A 60 -4.11 7.71 -11.65
N ILE A 61 -4.15 7.74 -12.98
CA ILE A 61 -3.70 8.87 -13.80
C ILE A 61 -4.90 9.65 -14.33
N LEU A 62 -5.11 10.87 -13.82
CA LEU A 62 -6.14 11.77 -14.34
C LEU A 62 -5.53 12.68 -15.41
N THR A 63 -5.91 12.47 -16.67
CA THR A 63 -5.45 13.29 -17.79
C THR A 63 -6.46 14.40 -18.08
N MET A 64 -6.08 15.64 -17.82
CA MET A 64 -6.89 16.82 -18.09
C MET A 64 -6.34 17.58 -19.30
N ILE A 65 -7.21 17.93 -20.25
CA ILE A 65 -6.79 18.44 -21.57
C ILE A 65 -7.53 19.74 -21.88
N ASP A 66 -6.80 20.77 -22.32
CA ASP A 66 -7.33 22.09 -22.67
C ASP A 66 -8.28 22.09 -23.87
N THR A 67 -9.58 21.88 -23.63
CA THR A 67 -10.62 21.93 -24.68
C THR A 67 -11.07 23.35 -25.06
N THR A 68 -10.32 24.33 -24.57
CA THR A 68 -9.89 25.55 -25.23
C THR A 68 -10.13 25.79 -26.71
N ASN A 69 -10.91 26.80 -27.11
CA ASN A 69 -10.75 27.42 -28.42
C ASN A 69 -9.30 27.85 -28.73
N ALA A 70 -8.45 28.08 -27.74
CA ALA A 70 -7.02 28.34 -27.98
C ALA A 70 -6.25 27.09 -28.41
N MET A 71 -6.67 25.89 -27.98
CA MET A 71 -6.09 24.63 -28.45
C MET A 71 -6.57 24.27 -29.86
N PHE A 72 -7.78 24.70 -30.26
CA PHE A 72 -8.32 24.49 -31.61
C PHE A 72 -7.93 25.57 -32.62
N ASN A 73 -7.85 26.83 -32.18
CA ASN A 73 -7.47 27.99 -33.00
C ASN A 73 -6.00 28.38 -32.80
N ALA A 74 -5.18 27.46 -32.27
CA ALA A 74 -3.75 27.64 -32.15
C ALA A 74 -3.17 28.07 -33.52
N ASP A 75 -2.59 29.27 -33.54
CA ASP A 75 -1.76 29.94 -34.55
C ASP A 75 -1.80 29.37 -35.99
N PRO A 76 -2.04 30.17 -37.06
CA PRO A 76 -1.77 29.73 -38.43
C PRO A 76 -0.40 29.05 -38.64
N ASP A 77 0.64 29.34 -37.84
CA ASP A 77 1.90 28.57 -37.85
C ASP A 77 1.81 27.21 -37.11
N LEU A 78 1.06 27.07 -36.00
CA LEU A 78 0.74 25.74 -35.45
C LEU A 78 -0.14 24.93 -36.43
N TYR A 79 -1.09 25.58 -37.10
CA TYR A 79 -1.89 25.01 -38.19
C TYR A 79 -1.03 24.65 -39.42
N ARG A 80 0.09 25.36 -39.66
CA ARG A 80 1.02 25.12 -40.77
C ARG A 80 2.01 23.99 -40.48
N PHE A 81 2.41 23.81 -39.22
CA PHE A 81 3.36 22.76 -38.79
C PHE A 81 2.67 21.48 -38.27
N CYS A 82 1.49 21.57 -37.65
CA CYS A 82 0.67 20.44 -37.18
C CYS A 82 -0.51 20.10 -38.10
N GLY A 83 -0.78 20.92 -39.13
CA GLY A 83 -1.99 20.81 -39.94
C GLY A 83 -3.25 21.31 -39.21
N PRO A 84 -4.46 21.13 -39.79
CA PRO A 84 -5.75 21.47 -39.18
C PRO A 84 -6.11 20.78 -37.84
N GLY A 85 -5.15 20.25 -37.10
CA GLY A 85 -5.36 19.47 -35.90
C GLY A 85 -4.23 19.58 -34.87
N ALA A 86 -4.06 20.74 -34.23
CA ALA A 86 -3.40 20.76 -32.92
C ALA A 86 -4.10 19.78 -31.94
N SER A 87 -5.43 19.66 -32.04
CA SER A 87 -6.22 18.58 -31.43
C SER A 87 -5.80 17.18 -31.91
N THR A 88 -5.36 17.00 -33.16
CA THR A 88 -4.85 15.73 -33.69
C THR A 88 -3.45 15.37 -33.21
N CYS A 89 -2.60 16.36 -32.90
CA CYS A 89 -1.30 16.12 -32.25
C CYS A 89 -1.49 15.71 -30.79
N ALA A 90 -2.34 16.43 -30.05
CA ALA A 90 -2.72 16.06 -28.68
C ALA A 90 -3.42 14.69 -28.66
N SER A 91 -4.40 14.44 -29.52
CA SER A 91 -5.10 13.15 -29.58
C SER A 91 -4.21 12.02 -30.07
N GLY A 92 -3.28 12.27 -31.00
CA GLY A 92 -2.34 11.26 -31.50
C GLY A 92 -1.33 10.83 -30.44
N SER A 93 -0.74 11.80 -29.72
CA SER A 93 0.13 11.52 -28.57
C SER A 93 -0.63 10.86 -27.41
N LEU A 94 -1.89 11.24 -27.20
CA LEU A 94 -2.74 10.64 -26.17
C LEU A 94 -3.13 9.20 -26.50
N ASN A 95 -3.49 8.91 -27.75
CA ASN A 95 -3.73 7.53 -28.20
C ASN A 95 -2.47 6.69 -28.01
N GLY A 96 -1.30 7.22 -28.37
CA GLY A 96 -0.03 6.55 -28.11
C GLY A 96 0.26 6.34 -26.62
N PHE A 97 -0.15 7.26 -25.74
CA PHE A 97 -0.04 7.11 -24.28
C PHE A 97 -0.98 6.03 -23.75
N VAL A 98 -2.26 6.06 -24.14
CA VAL A 98 -3.27 5.05 -23.79
C VAL A 98 -2.81 3.66 -24.24
N ASP A 99 -2.29 3.55 -25.47
CA ASP A 99 -1.81 2.27 -26.01
C ASP A 99 -0.62 1.71 -25.22
N ARG A 100 0.28 2.56 -24.71
CA ARG A 100 1.36 2.13 -23.80
C ARG A 100 0.83 1.64 -22.45
N MET A 101 -0.21 2.28 -21.94
CA MET A 101 -0.82 1.94 -20.65
C MET A 101 -1.83 0.79 -20.73
N ARG A 102 -2.29 0.42 -21.93
CA ARG A 102 -3.32 -0.61 -22.17
C ARG A 102 -3.00 -1.96 -21.51
N ASN A 103 -1.74 -2.35 -21.45
CA ASN A 103 -1.31 -3.64 -20.90
C ASN A 103 -0.84 -3.56 -19.44
N GLN A 104 -0.82 -2.38 -18.82
CA GLN A 104 -0.41 -2.23 -17.43
C GLN A 104 -1.60 -2.56 -16.52
N GLN A 105 -1.48 -3.60 -15.69
CA GLN A 105 -2.61 -4.09 -14.88
C GLN A 105 -2.92 -3.19 -13.68
N ASN A 106 -1.90 -2.54 -13.14
CA ASN A 106 -1.98 -1.63 -12.00
C ASN A 106 -2.29 -0.19 -12.40
N VAL A 107 -2.40 0.15 -13.69
CA VAL A 107 -2.71 1.52 -14.13
C VAL A 107 -4.21 1.68 -14.37
N ARG A 108 -4.77 2.79 -13.86
CA ARG A 108 -6.13 3.24 -14.09
C ARG A 108 -6.09 4.67 -14.64
N LEU A 109 -6.94 4.97 -15.63
CA LEU A 109 -6.90 6.23 -16.37
C LEU A 109 -8.25 6.94 -16.30
N GLY A 110 -8.22 8.22 -15.95
CA GLY A 110 -9.36 9.15 -16.00
C GLY A 110 -9.09 10.28 -16.99
N PHE A 111 -10.15 10.87 -17.56
CA PHE A 111 -10.03 11.95 -18.54
C PHE A 111 -11.00 13.08 -18.27
N ALA A 112 -10.54 14.33 -18.43
CA ALA A 112 -11.38 15.51 -18.30
C ALA A 112 -10.95 16.61 -19.28
N GLY A 113 -11.93 17.40 -19.75
CA GLY A 113 -11.66 18.59 -20.57
C GLY A 113 -11.59 19.84 -19.70
N ILE A 114 -10.53 20.64 -19.85
CA ILE A 114 -10.35 21.93 -19.17
C ILE A 114 -10.99 23.03 -20.03
N SER A 115 -11.96 23.73 -19.44
CA SER A 115 -12.52 24.99 -19.94
C SER A 115 -13.37 25.64 -18.83
N ASN A 116 -14.08 26.73 -19.13
CA ASN A 116 -15.08 27.30 -18.23
C ASN A 116 -16.34 26.42 -18.06
N VAL A 117 -16.45 25.32 -18.82
CA VAL A 117 -17.48 24.28 -18.67
C VAL A 117 -16.74 22.95 -18.63
N SER A 118 -15.99 22.72 -17.54
CA SER A 118 -15.21 21.49 -17.35
C SER A 118 -16.13 20.28 -17.38
N LYS A 119 -15.80 19.27 -18.20
CA LYS A 119 -16.65 18.09 -18.39
C LYS A 119 -15.81 16.81 -18.21
N PRO A 120 -16.25 15.86 -17.37
CA PRO A 120 -15.66 14.53 -17.34
C PRO A 120 -15.79 13.89 -18.73
N ILE A 121 -14.73 13.21 -19.17
CA ILE A 121 -14.74 12.44 -20.41
C ILE A 121 -14.76 10.97 -20.01
N THR A 122 -15.82 10.27 -20.43
CA THR A 122 -15.96 8.84 -20.24
C THR A 122 -15.61 8.15 -21.55
N PRO A 123 -14.35 7.67 -21.74
CA PRO A 123 -13.92 7.08 -23.00
C PRO A 123 -14.24 5.58 -23.07
N VAL A 124 -15.16 5.08 -22.25
CA VAL A 124 -15.55 3.67 -22.22
C VAL A 124 -16.97 3.48 -22.79
N PRO A 125 -17.25 2.36 -23.49
CA PRO A 125 -18.60 2.02 -23.88
C PRO A 125 -19.53 1.88 -22.67
N ALA A 126 -20.76 2.40 -22.75
CA ALA A 126 -21.73 2.34 -21.65
C ALA A 126 -22.05 0.90 -21.15
N ALA A 127 -21.78 -0.12 -21.97
CA ALA A 127 -21.98 -1.53 -21.63
C ALA A 127 -20.93 -2.08 -20.63
N LEU A 128 -19.79 -1.42 -20.46
CA LEU A 128 -18.72 -1.83 -19.53
C LEU A 128 -18.81 -1.12 -18.17
N CYS A 129 -19.81 -0.25 -17.97
CA CYS A 129 -19.99 0.49 -16.72
C CYS A 129 -20.88 -0.29 -15.75
N GLN A 130 -20.47 -0.39 -14.48
CA GLN A 130 -21.28 -0.98 -13.42
C GLN A 130 -21.15 -0.17 -12.10
N PRO A 131 -22.26 0.35 -11.53
CA PRO A 131 -23.61 0.40 -12.09
C PRO A 131 -23.71 1.46 -13.22
N PRO A 132 -24.50 1.22 -14.29
CA PRO A 132 -24.81 2.27 -15.25
C PRO A 132 -25.80 3.30 -14.65
N PRO A 133 -25.67 4.60 -14.96
CA PRO A 133 -24.70 5.23 -15.86
C PRO A 133 -23.29 5.33 -15.27
N CYS A 134 -22.26 5.49 -16.13
CA CYS A 134 -20.83 5.56 -15.77
C CYS A 134 -20.44 6.75 -14.86
N ASP A 135 -21.42 7.47 -14.32
CA ASP A 135 -21.21 8.71 -13.56
C ASP A 135 -20.50 8.43 -12.23
N ALA A 136 -20.54 7.19 -11.73
CA ALA A 136 -19.88 6.75 -10.51
C ALA A 136 -18.41 6.33 -10.70
N GLN A 137 -18.00 5.85 -11.89
CA GLN A 137 -16.64 5.38 -12.14
C GLN A 137 -15.80 6.47 -12.83
N GLN A 138 -14.77 6.94 -12.14
CA GLN A 138 -13.91 8.04 -12.62
C GLN A 138 -12.64 7.56 -13.33
N PHE A 139 -12.11 6.40 -12.93
CA PHE A 139 -10.91 5.80 -13.50
C PHE A 139 -11.21 4.42 -14.10
N PHE A 140 -10.65 4.15 -15.27
CA PHE A 140 -10.89 2.94 -16.04
C PHE A 140 -9.58 2.19 -16.30
N SER A 141 -9.67 0.87 -16.48
CA SER A 141 -8.53 0.09 -16.97
C SER A 141 -8.14 0.56 -18.37
N GLY A 142 -6.84 0.61 -18.65
CA GLY A 142 -6.34 0.98 -19.98
C GLY A 142 -6.89 0.11 -21.11
N ARG A 143 -7.31 -1.13 -20.81
CA ARG A 143 -7.92 -2.06 -21.78
C ARG A 143 -9.32 -1.67 -22.22
N ASP A 144 -10.05 -0.96 -21.36
CA ASP A 144 -11.48 -0.66 -21.57
C ASP A 144 -11.68 0.65 -22.35
N ILE A 145 -10.61 1.43 -22.52
CA ILE A 145 -10.63 2.73 -23.20
C ILE A 145 -10.78 2.57 -24.72
N ASP A 146 -11.80 3.23 -25.25
CA ASP A 146 -12.04 3.41 -26.67
C ASP A 146 -11.41 4.73 -27.15
N GLY A 147 -10.34 4.61 -27.94
CA GLY A 147 -9.64 5.77 -28.51
C GLY A 147 -10.49 6.61 -29.48
N GLY A 148 -11.51 6.03 -30.11
CA GLY A 148 -12.45 6.74 -30.97
C GLY A 148 -13.42 7.62 -30.17
N LEU A 149 -13.91 7.12 -29.03
CA LEU A 149 -14.71 7.91 -28.09
C LEU A 149 -13.89 9.06 -27.51
N LEU A 150 -12.65 8.78 -27.11
CA LEU A 150 -11.72 9.78 -26.58
C LEU A 150 -11.43 10.88 -27.61
N GLN A 151 -11.13 10.50 -28.85
CA GLN A 151 -10.86 11.47 -29.92
C GLN A 151 -12.10 12.31 -30.26
N SER A 152 -13.28 11.69 -30.25
CA SER A 152 -14.55 12.40 -30.49
C SER A 152 -14.82 13.44 -29.40
N ALA A 153 -14.62 13.07 -28.13
CA ALA A 153 -14.80 13.97 -26.99
C ALA A 153 -13.81 15.16 -27.01
N LEU A 154 -12.59 14.96 -27.51
CA LEU A 154 -11.56 15.99 -27.63
C LEU A 154 -11.64 16.83 -28.90
N SER A 155 -12.58 16.56 -29.80
CA SER A 155 -12.70 17.24 -31.10
C SER A 155 -13.60 18.48 -31.09
N LEU A 156 -14.32 18.73 -29.99
CA LEU A 156 -15.25 19.85 -29.87
C LEU A 156 -14.78 20.84 -28.78
N PRO A 157 -14.64 22.14 -29.11
CA PRO A 157 -14.38 23.15 -28.09
C PRO A 157 -15.54 23.19 -27.09
N THR A 158 -15.23 23.05 -25.81
CA THR A 158 -16.26 23.07 -24.74
C THR A 158 -16.44 24.46 -24.13
N GLY A 159 -15.49 25.38 -24.40
CA GLY A 159 -15.50 26.73 -23.85
C GLY A 159 -14.41 27.63 -24.41
N ASN A 160 -14.47 28.90 -24.03
CA ASN A 160 -13.56 29.96 -24.50
C ASN A 160 -12.51 30.36 -23.48
N GLN A 161 -12.67 29.94 -22.22
CA GLN A 161 -11.81 30.33 -21.12
C GLN A 161 -11.11 29.11 -20.52
N ARG A 162 -9.78 29.20 -20.37
CA ARG A 162 -8.98 28.30 -19.54
C ARG A 162 -9.15 28.74 -18.09
N ASP A 163 -10.02 28.05 -17.39
CA ASP A 163 -10.25 28.23 -15.96
C ASP A 163 -9.51 27.13 -15.18
N ILE A 164 -8.32 27.46 -14.70
CA ILE A 164 -7.46 26.51 -13.99
C ILE A 164 -7.99 26.22 -12.58
N SER A 165 -8.68 27.18 -11.96
CA SER A 165 -9.28 26.99 -10.64
C SER A 165 -10.39 25.94 -10.70
N ASN A 166 -11.24 26.03 -11.73
CA ASN A 166 -12.26 25.01 -12.00
C ASN A 166 -11.65 23.65 -12.36
N ALA A 167 -10.52 23.63 -13.08
CA ALA A 167 -9.81 22.38 -13.38
C ALA A 167 -9.28 21.70 -12.12
N ILE A 168 -8.68 22.46 -11.19
CA ILE A 168 -8.22 21.91 -9.90
C ILE A 168 -9.41 21.38 -9.09
N SER A 169 -10.50 22.14 -9.01
CA SER A 169 -11.73 21.72 -8.31
C SER A 169 -12.34 20.45 -8.93
N GLN A 170 -12.25 20.29 -10.25
CA GLN A 170 -12.68 19.07 -10.91
C GLN A 170 -11.75 17.90 -10.62
N ALA A 171 -10.42 18.11 -10.58
CA ALA A 171 -9.47 17.06 -10.21
C ALA A 171 -9.74 16.56 -8.79
N GLU A 172 -10.01 17.48 -7.85
CA GLU A 172 -10.44 17.17 -6.50
C GLU A 172 -11.70 16.30 -6.51
N SER A 173 -12.76 16.74 -7.20
CA SER A 173 -14.01 15.97 -7.30
C SER A 173 -13.82 14.57 -7.90
N PHE A 174 -12.93 14.41 -8.88
CA PHE A 174 -12.60 13.10 -9.48
C PHE A 174 -11.93 12.18 -8.46
N ILE A 175 -10.94 12.70 -7.74
CA ILE A 175 -10.17 11.93 -6.76
C ILE A 175 -11.05 11.58 -5.56
N THR A 176 -11.84 12.53 -5.05
CA THR A 176 -12.78 12.26 -3.94
C THR A 176 -13.81 11.20 -4.32
N ALA A 177 -14.37 11.27 -5.53
CA ALA A 177 -15.34 10.27 -6.00
C ALA A 177 -14.69 8.89 -6.16
N ASP A 178 -13.46 8.83 -6.67
CA ASP A 178 -12.70 7.58 -6.77
C ASP A 178 -12.39 6.98 -5.40
N MET A 179 -11.88 7.79 -4.46
CA MET A 179 -11.61 7.36 -3.08
C MET A 179 -12.88 6.80 -2.41
N ALA A 180 -14.03 7.46 -2.57
CA ALA A 180 -15.30 6.99 -2.04
C ALA A 180 -15.82 5.69 -2.67
N SER A 181 -15.30 5.30 -3.82
CA SER A 181 -15.67 4.07 -4.54
C SER A 181 -14.58 3.00 -4.54
N SER A 182 -13.41 3.32 -3.99
CA SER A 182 -12.25 2.42 -3.97
C SER A 182 -12.52 1.28 -3.00
N SER A 183 -11.95 0.11 -3.31
CA SER A 183 -11.93 -0.98 -2.32
C SER A 183 -11.05 -0.57 -1.14
N ALA A 184 -11.27 -1.20 0.01
CA ALA A 184 -10.57 -0.80 1.20
C ALA A 184 -9.12 -1.24 1.23
N GLY A 185 -8.30 -0.44 1.93
CA GLY A 185 -6.85 -0.48 1.83
C GLY A 185 -6.30 -0.10 0.44
N GLU A 186 -7.12 0.10 -0.59
CA GLU A 186 -6.68 0.50 -1.93
C GLU A 186 -6.20 1.95 -1.94
N ILE A 187 -6.85 2.83 -1.16
CA ILE A 187 -6.48 4.25 -1.05
C ILE A 187 -5.04 4.36 -0.54
N LEU A 188 -4.70 3.62 0.52
CA LEU A 188 -3.38 3.57 1.14
C LEU A 188 -2.29 2.99 0.24
N ARG A 189 -2.68 2.31 -0.85
CA ARG A 189 -1.79 1.75 -1.88
C ARG A 189 -1.87 2.51 -3.21
N SER A 190 -2.71 3.54 -3.29
CA SER A 190 -2.96 4.30 -4.52
C SER A 190 -1.98 5.46 -4.71
N ARG A 191 -1.52 5.62 -5.95
CA ARG A 191 -0.77 6.80 -6.42
C ARG A 191 -1.64 7.60 -7.37
N TYR A 192 -1.93 8.86 -7.03
CA TYR A 192 -2.74 9.77 -7.84
C TYR A 192 -1.83 10.71 -8.66
N LEU A 193 -1.83 10.54 -9.97
CA LEU A 193 -1.07 11.39 -10.89
C LEU A 193 -2.02 12.23 -11.73
N VAL A 194 -2.07 13.53 -11.50
CA VAL A 194 -2.83 14.46 -12.35
C VAL A 194 -1.89 14.98 -13.43
N PHE A 195 -2.28 14.86 -14.69
CA PHE A 195 -1.56 15.41 -15.83
C PHE A 195 -2.43 16.43 -16.56
N MET A 196 -2.05 17.71 -16.52
CA MET A 196 -2.73 18.77 -17.27
C MET A 196 -1.95 19.11 -18.53
N LEU A 197 -2.59 19.02 -19.69
CA LEU A 197 -2.06 19.50 -20.97
C LEU A 197 -2.74 20.82 -21.34
N LEU A 198 -1.95 21.90 -21.38
CA LEU A 198 -2.45 23.28 -21.49
C LEU A 198 -1.86 24.01 -22.71
N ALA A 199 -2.64 24.91 -23.29
CA ALA A 199 -2.24 25.73 -24.44
C ALA A 199 -2.32 27.23 -24.08
N GLY A 200 -1.32 27.72 -23.34
CA GLY A 200 -1.15 29.13 -22.95
C GLY A 200 -1.56 29.45 -21.51
N PRO A 201 -1.44 30.71 -21.04
CA PRO A 201 -1.65 31.11 -19.65
C PRO A 201 -3.14 31.04 -19.26
N PRO A 202 -3.47 30.99 -17.96
CA PRO A 202 -4.86 31.06 -17.50
C PRO A 202 -5.58 32.28 -18.08
N THR A 203 -6.85 32.13 -18.46
CA THR A 203 -7.64 33.25 -19.02
C THR A 203 -8.47 33.98 -17.97
N ASN A 204 -8.70 33.35 -16.83
CA ASN A 204 -9.36 33.95 -15.68
C ASN A 204 -8.34 34.72 -14.82
N SER A 205 -8.78 35.81 -14.20
CA SER A 205 -7.93 36.70 -13.41
C SER A 205 -7.69 36.19 -11.97
N VAL A 206 -7.46 34.89 -11.80
CA VAL A 206 -7.14 34.30 -10.49
C VAL A 206 -5.65 34.49 -10.23
N ALA A 207 -5.30 34.92 -9.02
CA ALA A 207 -3.89 35.10 -8.65
C ALA A 207 -3.18 33.75 -8.57
N THR A 208 -1.93 33.69 -9.03
CA THR A 208 -1.11 32.46 -8.97
C THR A 208 -1.02 31.91 -7.54
N SER A 209 -0.92 32.78 -6.53
CA SER A 209 -0.89 32.37 -5.13
C SER A 209 -2.16 31.64 -4.68
N GLN A 210 -3.32 32.02 -5.21
CA GLN A 210 -4.59 31.35 -4.89
C GLN A 210 -4.65 29.98 -5.58
N LEU A 211 -4.20 29.88 -6.82
CA LEU A 211 -4.12 28.59 -7.51
C LEU A 211 -3.12 27.63 -6.83
N VAL A 212 -1.98 28.15 -6.36
CA VAL A 212 -1.01 27.38 -5.57
C VAL A 212 -1.65 26.83 -4.30
N GLN A 213 -2.35 27.67 -3.52
CA GLN A 213 -3.07 27.23 -2.33
C GLN A 213 -4.14 26.17 -2.62
N GLN A 214 -4.82 26.24 -3.76
CA GLN A 214 -5.78 25.21 -4.16
C GLN A 214 -5.09 23.88 -4.48
N VAL A 215 -3.93 23.90 -5.12
CA VAL A 215 -3.15 22.68 -5.39
C VAL A 215 -2.59 22.09 -4.10
N GLU A 216 -2.06 22.91 -3.20
CA GLU A 216 -1.58 22.47 -1.88
C GLU A 216 -2.72 21.83 -1.09
N HIS A 217 -3.90 22.47 -1.05
CA HIS A 217 -5.08 21.89 -0.41
C HIS A 217 -5.48 20.53 -1.00
N LEU A 218 -5.50 20.40 -2.33
CA LEU A 218 -5.80 19.13 -2.99
C LEU A 218 -4.77 18.05 -2.64
N ARG A 219 -3.48 18.38 -2.68
CA ARG A 219 -2.40 17.45 -2.30
C ARG A 219 -2.56 17.01 -0.85
N ASP A 220 -2.70 17.96 0.06
CA ASP A 220 -2.77 17.70 1.50
C ASP A 220 -4.04 16.90 1.84
N PHE A 221 -5.16 17.18 1.15
CA PHE A 221 -6.37 16.35 1.22
C PHE A 221 -6.09 14.90 0.81
N VAL A 222 -5.42 14.68 -0.34
CA VAL A 222 -5.10 13.33 -0.82
C VAL A 222 -4.22 12.56 0.17
N TYR A 223 -3.24 13.24 0.78
CA TYR A 223 -2.39 12.65 1.80
C TYR A 223 -3.09 12.44 3.15
N SER A 224 -4.02 13.31 3.53
CA SER A 224 -4.86 13.12 4.73
C SER A 224 -5.77 11.89 4.64
N LYS A 225 -5.99 11.39 3.42
CA LYS A 225 -6.70 10.12 3.15
C LYS A 225 -5.74 8.92 3.04
N GLY A 226 -4.45 9.12 3.31
CA GLY A 226 -3.43 8.08 3.36
C GLY A 226 -2.87 7.63 2.01
N ALA A 227 -3.20 8.33 0.91
CA ALA A 227 -2.66 7.95 -0.40
C ALA A 227 -1.12 8.05 -0.47
N LEU A 228 -0.48 7.07 -1.11
CA LEU A 228 0.98 6.97 -1.20
C LEU A 228 1.61 8.15 -1.92
N GLU A 229 0.98 8.64 -2.99
CA GLU A 229 1.55 9.70 -3.80
C GLU A 229 0.46 10.55 -4.44
N PHE A 230 0.75 11.84 -4.53
CA PHE A 230 0.02 12.78 -5.34
C PHE A 230 1.06 13.54 -6.18
N ARG A 231 0.83 13.65 -7.49
CA ARG A 231 1.61 14.57 -8.34
C ARG A 231 0.74 15.33 -9.32
N LEU A 232 0.95 16.65 -9.40
CA LEU A 232 0.40 17.51 -10.45
C LEU A 232 1.44 17.81 -11.52
N ASN A 233 1.41 17.04 -12.59
CA ASN A 233 2.27 17.24 -13.76
C ASN A 233 1.56 18.18 -14.75
N ILE A 234 2.27 19.20 -15.23
CA ILE A 234 1.73 20.13 -16.22
C ILE A 234 2.60 20.17 -17.46
N GLY A 235 1.98 19.86 -18.60
CA GLY A 235 2.51 20.03 -19.93
C GLY A 235 2.01 21.32 -20.57
N LEU A 236 2.92 22.22 -20.93
CA LEU A 236 2.60 23.43 -21.69
C LEU A 236 2.95 23.23 -23.17
N LEU A 237 1.98 23.37 -24.05
CA LEU A 237 2.21 23.49 -25.49
C LEU A 237 2.79 24.89 -25.77
N TYR A 238 4.03 24.91 -26.25
CA TYR A 238 4.77 26.15 -26.49
C TYR A 238 4.37 26.77 -27.84
N PHE A 239 4.02 28.05 -27.86
CA PHE A 239 3.66 28.78 -29.08
C PHE A 239 4.87 29.54 -29.66
N GLY A 240 5.17 29.32 -30.94
CA GLY A 240 6.31 29.95 -31.63
C GLY A 240 7.63 29.19 -31.45
N ASN A 241 8.51 29.25 -32.45
CA ASN A 241 9.74 28.45 -32.47
C ASN A 241 10.88 29.11 -31.67
N ARG A 242 11.50 28.40 -30.71
CA ARG A 242 12.75 28.83 -30.03
C ARG A 242 13.98 28.86 -30.95
N SER A 243 13.88 28.22 -32.12
CA SER A 243 15.00 27.98 -33.05
C SER A 243 14.85 28.69 -34.40
N ILE A 244 14.52 29.99 -34.41
CA ILE A 244 14.70 30.82 -35.61
C ILE A 244 15.93 31.70 -35.45
N THR A 245 17.12 31.11 -35.67
CA THR A 245 18.24 31.89 -36.22
C THR A 245 17.93 32.15 -37.70
N ALA A 246 17.21 33.23 -37.96
CA ALA A 246 16.79 33.74 -39.27
C ALA A 246 15.97 32.75 -40.13
N PRO A 247 14.97 33.23 -40.90
CA PRO A 247 14.38 32.40 -41.95
C PRO A 247 15.49 32.00 -42.94
N PRO A 248 15.45 30.80 -43.54
CA PRO A 248 16.36 30.46 -44.61
C PRO A 248 16.23 31.54 -45.69
N THR A 249 17.30 32.28 -45.94
CA THR A 249 17.39 33.24 -47.04
C THR A 249 17.26 32.46 -48.35
N GLY A 250 16.03 32.27 -48.81
CA GLY A 250 15.73 31.50 -50.01
C GLY A 250 14.38 31.80 -50.66
N TYR A 251 13.48 32.54 -50.00
CA TYR A 251 12.17 32.90 -50.55
C TYR A 251 12.08 34.42 -50.75
N GLY A 252 12.79 34.92 -51.77
CA GLY A 252 12.55 36.25 -52.31
C GLY A 252 11.54 36.17 -53.46
N CYS A 253 10.49 37.00 -53.42
CA CYS A 253 9.64 37.22 -54.60
C CYS A 253 10.49 37.82 -55.72
N HIS A 254 10.48 37.21 -56.90
CA HIS A 254 11.04 37.82 -58.12
C HIS A 254 9.91 38.06 -59.12
N LEU A 255 9.82 39.29 -59.62
CA LEU A 255 9.01 39.64 -60.78
C LEU A 255 9.85 39.35 -62.04
N PRO A 256 9.39 38.51 -62.98
CA PRO A 256 9.95 38.51 -64.33
C PRO A 256 9.63 39.86 -64.99
N GLU A 257 10.61 40.47 -65.65
CA GLU A 257 10.41 41.73 -66.38
C GLU A 257 9.24 41.60 -67.37
N GLY A 258 8.17 42.38 -67.16
CA GLY A 258 7.03 42.50 -68.07
C GLY A 258 5.71 41.85 -67.64
N SER A 259 5.57 41.31 -66.42
CA SER A 259 4.34 40.68 -65.90
C SER A 259 3.69 41.46 -64.75
N THR A 260 2.35 41.54 -64.73
CA THR A 260 1.55 42.05 -63.58
C THR A 260 1.01 40.94 -62.67
N ALA A 261 1.45 39.69 -62.83
CA ALA A 261 1.02 38.56 -62.00
C ALA A 261 2.19 37.99 -61.18
N CYS A 262 2.03 37.98 -59.85
CA CYS A 262 2.92 37.30 -58.91
C CYS A 262 2.63 35.80 -58.87
N SER A 263 3.65 34.97 -59.01
CA SER A 263 3.56 33.53 -58.71
C SER A 263 4.40 33.20 -57.48
N CYS A 264 3.76 32.76 -56.40
CA CYS A 264 4.42 32.17 -55.24
C CYS A 264 4.44 30.64 -55.42
N GLY A 265 5.60 30.01 -55.25
CA GLY A 265 5.74 28.55 -55.34
C GLY A 265 5.10 27.86 -54.14
N GLY A 266 3.89 27.32 -54.32
CA GLY A 266 3.19 26.50 -53.33
C GLY A 266 1.68 26.79 -53.33
N SER A 267 0.88 25.78 -53.71
CA SER A 267 -0.58 25.76 -53.91
C SER A 267 -1.40 26.86 -53.23
N CYS A 268 -1.65 27.95 -53.94
CA CYS A 268 -2.82 28.80 -53.76
C CYS A 268 -3.53 28.86 -55.12
N VAL A 269 -4.55 28.02 -55.33
CA VAL A 269 -5.38 28.07 -56.53
C VAL A 269 -6.70 28.73 -56.15
N GLY A 270 -6.85 30.00 -56.51
CA GLY A 270 -8.08 30.77 -56.37
C GLY A 270 -7.93 32.14 -57.01
N ASP A 271 -8.77 32.46 -58.00
CA ASP A 271 -8.72 33.66 -58.85
C ASP A 271 -9.15 34.97 -58.14
N ASN A 272 -8.76 35.17 -56.88
CA ASN A 272 -9.07 36.39 -56.13
C ASN A 272 -7.80 37.24 -55.89
N PRO A 273 -7.64 38.40 -56.57
CA PRO A 273 -6.45 39.25 -56.44
C PRO A 273 -6.23 39.84 -55.04
N ASN A 274 -7.23 39.81 -54.15
CA ASN A 274 -7.08 40.25 -52.76
C ASN A 274 -6.26 39.26 -51.91
N TYR A 275 -6.17 37.99 -52.29
CA TYR A 275 -5.46 36.96 -51.52
C TYR A 275 -3.93 37.05 -51.62
N CYS A 276 -3.39 37.49 -52.77
CA CYS A 276 -1.94 37.61 -52.96
C CYS A 276 -1.33 38.76 -52.14
N SER A 277 -2.07 39.85 -51.93
CA SER A 277 -1.60 40.99 -51.12
C SER A 277 -1.51 40.67 -49.61
N ALA A 278 -2.32 39.73 -49.12
CA ALA A 278 -2.29 39.29 -47.73
C ALA A 278 -1.09 38.37 -47.42
N CYS A 279 -0.66 37.53 -48.36
CA CYS A 279 0.47 36.61 -48.16
C CYS A 279 1.86 37.29 -48.17
N CYS A 280 1.99 38.46 -48.81
CA CYS A 280 3.27 39.19 -48.86
C CYS A 280 3.42 40.26 -47.76
N ALA A 281 2.32 40.65 -47.09
CA ALA A 281 2.35 41.62 -45.99
C ALA A 281 2.83 41.00 -44.65
N THR A 282 2.91 39.67 -44.54
CA THR A 282 3.27 38.91 -43.33
C THR A 282 4.75 38.53 -43.23
N ALA A 283 5.64 39.17 -43.99
CA ALA A 283 7.09 39.02 -43.83
C ALA A 283 7.65 39.76 -42.59
N GLY A 284 6.81 40.50 -41.86
CA GLY A 284 7.04 40.86 -40.47
C GLY A 284 6.27 39.90 -39.57
N SER A 285 6.88 39.46 -38.47
CA SER A 285 6.29 38.56 -37.47
C SER A 285 4.80 38.87 -37.26
N PRO A 286 3.89 37.89 -37.42
CA PRO A 286 2.47 38.16 -37.25
C PRO A 286 2.24 38.69 -35.83
N PRO A 287 1.47 39.79 -35.66
CA PRO A 287 1.09 40.23 -34.33
C PRO A 287 0.35 39.10 -33.63
N SER A 288 0.63 38.88 -32.34
CA SER A 288 -0.07 37.84 -31.60
C SER A 288 -1.59 38.09 -31.67
N PRO A 289 -2.42 37.05 -31.81
CA PRO A 289 -3.88 37.18 -31.84
C PRO A 289 -4.47 37.63 -30.49
N PHE A 290 -3.63 37.96 -29.50
CA PHE A 290 -4.00 38.27 -28.12
C PHE A 290 -3.60 39.68 -27.65
N GLY A 291 -3.16 40.58 -28.55
CA GLY A 291 -2.84 41.99 -28.22
C GLY A 291 -1.36 42.35 -28.41
N SER A 292 -0.84 43.32 -27.65
CA SER A 292 0.52 43.88 -27.81
C SER A 292 1.65 43.02 -27.21
N LEU A 293 1.37 41.79 -26.78
CA LEU A 293 2.37 40.91 -26.16
C LEU A 293 3.05 40.04 -27.22
N SER A 294 4.37 39.87 -27.13
CA SER A 294 5.10 38.88 -27.93
C SER A 294 4.76 37.46 -27.44
N TRP A 295 4.91 36.47 -28.32
CA TRP A 295 4.72 35.05 -27.99
C TRP A 295 5.62 34.59 -26.83
N GLU A 296 6.82 35.15 -26.75
CA GLU A 296 7.77 34.93 -25.65
C GLU A 296 7.15 35.32 -24.30
N VAL A 297 6.56 36.53 -24.20
CA VAL A 297 5.93 37.00 -22.96
C VAL A 297 4.68 36.17 -22.62
N TYR A 298 3.93 35.72 -23.62
CA TYR A 298 2.75 34.88 -23.43
C TYR A 298 3.10 33.50 -22.87
N ASN A 299 4.13 32.84 -23.43
CA ASN A 299 4.61 31.56 -22.92
C ASN A 299 5.28 31.75 -21.55
N GLU A 300 6.06 32.82 -21.36
CA GLU A 300 6.72 33.09 -20.07
C GLU A 300 5.70 33.26 -18.94
N GLN A 301 4.61 33.99 -19.16
CA GLN A 301 3.51 34.10 -18.20
C GLN A 301 2.89 32.74 -17.88
N ALA A 302 2.67 31.90 -18.89
CA ALA A 302 2.13 30.55 -18.69
C ALA A 302 3.10 29.67 -17.89
N SER A 303 4.38 29.66 -18.27
CA SER A 303 5.41 28.85 -17.62
C SER A 303 5.64 29.27 -16.17
N GLN A 304 5.58 30.57 -15.85
CA GLN A 304 5.67 31.05 -14.47
C GLN A 304 4.54 30.51 -13.59
N VAL A 305 3.30 30.55 -14.07
CA VAL A 305 2.14 30.03 -13.32
C VAL A 305 2.24 28.51 -13.19
N TYR A 306 2.41 27.79 -14.30
CA TYR A 306 2.31 26.34 -14.31
C TYR A 306 3.50 25.63 -13.65
N SER A 307 4.70 26.22 -13.70
CA SER A 307 5.83 25.70 -12.91
C SER A 307 5.57 25.82 -11.41
N ALA A 308 4.96 26.92 -10.95
CA ALA A 308 4.58 27.08 -9.55
C ALA A 308 3.49 26.08 -9.11
N LEU A 309 2.49 25.82 -9.96
CA LEU A 309 1.45 24.83 -9.67
C LEU A 309 1.98 23.40 -9.67
N SER A 310 2.82 23.03 -10.64
CA SER A 310 3.45 21.71 -10.62
C SER A 310 4.33 21.52 -9.41
N PHE A 311 5.09 22.55 -9.00
CA PHE A 311 5.89 22.49 -7.78
C PHE A 311 5.01 22.33 -6.53
N ALA A 312 3.91 23.07 -6.42
CA ALA A 312 2.97 22.98 -5.30
C ALA A 312 2.31 21.59 -5.17
N GLY A 313 2.11 20.90 -6.29
CA GLY A 313 1.57 19.54 -6.32
C GLY A 313 2.64 18.47 -6.49
N ASP A 314 3.90 18.74 -6.12
CA ASP A 314 5.04 17.80 -6.17
C ASP A 314 5.25 17.09 -7.53
N GLY A 315 4.80 17.71 -8.62
CA GLY A 315 4.86 17.19 -9.97
C GLY A 315 5.91 17.87 -10.85
N LEU A 316 5.90 17.48 -12.12
CA LEU A 316 6.84 17.99 -13.12
C LEU A 316 6.16 18.97 -14.07
N PHE A 317 6.84 20.08 -14.34
CA PHE A 317 6.50 21.01 -15.41
C PHE A 317 7.35 20.71 -16.65
N ARG A 318 6.72 20.61 -17.82
CA ARG A 318 7.42 20.46 -19.11
C ARG A 318 6.78 21.30 -20.19
N GLU A 319 7.64 21.87 -21.04
CA GLU A 319 7.23 22.56 -22.25
C GLU A 319 7.41 21.63 -23.45
N PHE A 320 6.42 21.62 -24.35
CA PHE A 320 6.41 20.80 -25.55
C PHE A 320 6.41 21.69 -26.80
N GLU A 321 7.36 21.43 -27.70
CA GLU A 321 7.41 22.05 -29.03
C GLU A 321 6.67 21.19 -30.05
N CYS A 322 5.72 21.78 -30.78
CA CYS A 322 5.07 21.11 -31.91
C CYS A 322 5.92 21.28 -33.20
N PRO A 323 6.06 20.25 -34.08
CA PRO A 323 5.43 18.93 -34.08
C PRO A 323 6.32 17.83 -33.48
N ALA A 324 7.09 18.10 -32.41
CA ALA A 324 7.78 17.01 -31.72
C ALA A 324 6.72 16.05 -31.16
N VAL A 325 6.94 14.75 -31.31
CA VAL A 325 6.13 13.72 -30.67
C VAL A 325 6.11 14.07 -29.18
N MET A 326 4.95 14.45 -28.64
CA MET A 326 4.80 14.55 -27.19
C MET A 326 4.89 13.13 -26.65
N GLU A 327 6.12 12.69 -26.40
CA GLU A 327 6.35 11.49 -25.61
C GLU A 327 6.05 11.85 -24.17
N ILE A 328 4.79 11.63 -23.79
CA ILE A 328 4.39 11.56 -22.39
C ILE A 328 5.08 10.33 -21.81
N ARG A 329 6.31 10.54 -21.34
CA ARG A 329 7.07 9.61 -20.49
C ARG A 329 6.72 9.93 -19.05
N LEU A 330 5.50 9.56 -18.67
CA LEU A 330 5.18 9.35 -17.26
C LEU A 330 5.81 8.01 -16.91
N ASP A 331 6.91 8.06 -16.18
CA ASP A 331 7.44 6.85 -15.56
C ASP A 331 6.53 6.54 -14.37
N ALA A 332 5.34 6.01 -14.66
CA ALA A 332 4.36 5.58 -13.66
C ALA A 332 4.90 4.41 -12.81
N THR A 333 6.03 3.83 -13.20
CA THR A 333 6.66 2.64 -12.60
C THR A 333 7.89 2.97 -11.76
N ALA A 334 8.64 4.03 -12.08
CA ALA A 334 9.79 4.45 -11.28
C ALA A 334 9.36 5.35 -10.14
N THR A 335 9.23 4.78 -8.93
CA THR A 335 8.99 5.54 -7.71
C THR A 335 10.21 5.58 -6.81
N SER A 336 10.46 6.76 -6.23
CA SER A 336 11.42 6.96 -5.15
C SER A 336 10.82 6.70 -3.77
N ILE A 337 9.53 6.33 -3.71
CA ILE A 337 8.85 6.07 -2.44
C ILE A 337 9.50 4.84 -1.82
N GLN A 338 9.80 4.95 -0.54
CA GLN A 338 10.23 3.84 0.28
C GLN A 338 9.26 3.79 1.45
N LEU A 339 8.64 2.64 1.67
CA LEU A 339 7.86 2.43 2.88
C LEU A 339 8.82 2.20 4.04
N LYS A 340 8.44 2.67 5.22
CA LYS A 340 9.17 2.48 6.47
C LYS A 340 8.18 2.12 7.57
N ARG A 341 8.64 1.31 8.53
CA ARG A 341 7.83 0.87 9.66
C ARG A 341 7.42 2.07 10.51
N LYS A 342 6.12 2.17 10.82
CA LYS A 342 5.62 2.94 11.96
C LYS A 342 5.85 2.10 13.21
N ASP A 343 5.05 1.06 13.41
CA ASP A 343 5.18 0.12 14.53
C ASP A 343 5.02 -1.36 14.13
N ILE A 344 5.50 -2.24 15.01
CA ILE A 344 5.24 -3.68 14.98
C ILE A 344 4.77 -4.07 16.37
N VAL A 345 3.55 -4.58 16.49
CA VAL A 345 2.90 -4.89 17.77
C VAL A 345 2.44 -6.33 17.75
N ALA A 346 2.76 -7.10 18.80
CA ALA A 346 2.12 -8.40 19.02
C ALA A 346 1.07 -8.28 20.12
N TYR A 347 -0.03 -8.99 19.96
CA TYR A 347 -1.14 -8.97 20.90
C TYR A 347 -1.70 -10.38 21.05
N ASN A 348 -1.70 -10.93 22.27
CA ASN A 348 -2.43 -12.16 22.56
C ASN A 348 -3.84 -11.77 22.99
N ILE A 349 -4.83 -12.05 22.13
CA ILE A 349 -6.23 -11.66 22.36
C ILE A 349 -6.84 -12.37 23.56
N ASN A 350 -6.33 -13.55 23.92
CA ASN A 350 -6.89 -14.34 25.01
C ASN A 350 -6.36 -13.96 26.40
N VAL A 351 -5.49 -12.95 26.46
CA VAL A 351 -4.87 -12.49 27.70
C VAL A 351 -5.03 -10.98 27.80
N LYS A 352 -5.69 -10.54 28.85
CA LYS A 352 -5.81 -9.12 29.18
C LYS A 352 -5.08 -8.83 30.49
N LEU A 353 -4.41 -7.69 30.58
CA LEU A 353 -3.75 -7.30 31.83
C LEU A 353 -4.70 -6.46 32.68
N ALA A 354 -4.87 -6.86 33.94
CA ALA A 354 -5.61 -6.12 34.95
C ALA A 354 -4.67 -5.75 36.11
N ILE A 355 -5.14 -4.87 37.00
CA ILE A 355 -4.35 -4.35 38.13
C ILE A 355 -3.77 -5.45 39.05
N ASP A 356 -4.45 -6.60 39.14
CA ASP A 356 -4.04 -7.74 39.98
C ASP A 356 -3.25 -8.82 39.22
N GLY A 357 -3.08 -8.67 37.90
CA GLY A 357 -2.37 -9.61 37.05
C GLY A 357 -3.11 -9.94 35.75
N PRO A 358 -2.59 -10.89 34.96
CA PRO A 358 -3.23 -11.35 33.73
C PRO A 358 -4.57 -12.02 34.04
N VAL A 359 -5.57 -11.68 33.26
CA VAL A 359 -6.92 -12.27 33.26
C VAL A 359 -7.19 -12.89 31.90
N ILE A 360 -8.04 -13.91 31.91
CA ILE A 360 -8.37 -14.70 30.73
C ILE A 360 -9.58 -14.13 30.00
N ASP A 361 -9.54 -14.28 28.68
CA ASP A 361 -10.53 -13.86 27.70
C ASP A 361 -10.63 -15.02 26.69
N SER A 362 -11.59 -15.93 26.86
CA SER A 362 -11.52 -17.24 26.22
C SER A 362 -11.87 -17.22 24.73
N ASP A 363 -12.78 -16.33 24.30
CA ASP A 363 -13.16 -16.10 22.90
C ASP A 363 -12.42 -14.91 22.26
N GLY A 364 -11.75 -14.07 23.06
CA GLY A 364 -10.85 -13.03 22.55
C GLY A 364 -11.57 -11.81 22.00
N ASP A 365 -12.84 -11.58 22.36
CA ASP A 365 -13.61 -10.40 21.97
C ASP A 365 -13.15 -9.12 22.72
N GLY A 366 -12.35 -9.31 23.77
CA GLY A 366 -11.80 -8.26 24.61
C GLY A 366 -12.57 -8.04 25.92
N LEU A 367 -13.65 -8.76 26.21
CA LEU A 367 -14.26 -8.88 27.53
C LEU A 367 -13.67 -10.11 28.23
N ALA A 368 -13.03 -9.90 29.38
CA ALA A 368 -12.51 -11.05 30.12
C ALA A 368 -13.65 -11.91 30.68
N ASP A 369 -13.46 -13.24 30.76
CA ASP A 369 -14.45 -14.22 31.25
C ASP A 369 -15.21 -13.78 32.52
N TYR A 370 -14.50 -13.13 33.44
CA TYR A 370 -15.08 -12.70 34.72
C TYR A 370 -15.91 -11.42 34.60
N GLU A 371 -15.64 -10.58 33.60
CA GLU A 371 -16.41 -9.38 33.25
C GLU A 371 -17.74 -9.81 32.66
N GLU A 372 -17.73 -10.71 31.69
CA GLU A 372 -18.90 -11.31 31.04
C GLU A 372 -19.80 -12.07 32.02
N ALA A 373 -19.22 -12.92 32.87
CA ALA A 373 -19.96 -13.63 33.91
C ALA A 373 -20.63 -12.70 34.94
N ARG A 374 -20.25 -11.42 34.97
CA ARG A 374 -20.83 -10.39 35.84
C ARG A 374 -21.61 -9.32 35.07
N ALA A 375 -21.58 -9.33 33.74
CA ALA A 375 -22.28 -8.41 32.88
C ALA A 375 -23.79 -8.56 33.06
N GLN A 376 -24.54 -7.49 32.80
CA GLN A 376 -26.00 -7.52 32.77
C GLN A 376 -26.48 -6.77 31.53
N PRO A 377 -27.00 -7.47 30.49
CA PRO A 377 -27.19 -8.93 30.42
C PRO A 377 -25.86 -9.73 30.41
N HIS A 378 -25.94 -11.03 30.69
CA HIS A 378 -24.74 -11.90 30.69
C HIS A 378 -24.43 -12.30 29.26
N THR A 379 -23.16 -12.22 28.88
CA THR A 379 -22.63 -12.70 27.60
C THR A 379 -22.00 -14.08 27.77
N ASN A 380 -21.70 -14.75 26.66
CA ASN A 380 -21.15 -16.09 26.63
C ASN A 380 -19.62 -16.04 26.48
N THR A 381 -18.90 -16.49 27.52
CA THR A 381 -17.43 -16.44 27.57
C THR A 381 -16.68 -17.20 26.49
N ASP A 382 -17.39 -18.02 25.73
CA ASP A 382 -16.85 -18.96 24.75
C ASP A 382 -17.33 -18.60 23.33
N ASN A 383 -17.97 -17.43 23.15
CA ASN A 383 -18.53 -16.94 21.90
C ASN A 383 -18.48 -15.40 21.83
N TRP A 384 -17.67 -14.89 20.91
CA TRP A 384 -17.40 -13.46 20.73
C TRP A 384 -18.62 -12.56 20.42
N ASP A 385 -19.72 -13.15 19.93
CA ASP A 385 -20.98 -12.49 19.55
C ASP A 385 -22.15 -13.35 20.05
N THR A 386 -22.63 -13.04 21.26
CA THR A 386 -23.55 -13.92 22.02
C THR A 386 -24.89 -14.14 21.33
N ASP A 387 -25.41 -13.15 20.59
CA ASP A 387 -26.71 -13.24 19.93
C ASP A 387 -26.63 -13.46 18.41
N GLY A 388 -25.42 -13.42 17.85
CA GLY A 388 -25.11 -13.75 16.47
C GLY A 388 -25.53 -12.66 15.49
N ASP A 389 -25.62 -11.40 15.94
CA ASP A 389 -26.02 -10.29 15.08
C ASP A 389 -24.88 -9.74 14.23
N GLY A 390 -23.63 -10.13 14.51
CA GLY A 390 -22.41 -9.71 13.84
C GLY A 390 -21.70 -8.51 14.49
N LEU A 391 -21.97 -8.20 15.75
CA LEU A 391 -21.25 -7.24 16.59
C LEU A 391 -20.60 -7.99 17.76
N SER A 392 -19.38 -7.59 18.15
CA SER A 392 -18.75 -8.18 19.33
C SER A 392 -19.45 -7.78 20.63
N ASP A 393 -19.54 -8.73 21.57
CA ASP A 393 -20.12 -8.51 22.89
C ASP A 393 -19.46 -7.31 23.61
N ARG A 394 -18.13 -7.17 23.48
CA ARG A 394 -17.37 -6.02 23.97
C ARG A 394 -17.90 -4.68 23.46
N LEU A 395 -18.17 -4.58 22.17
CA LEU A 395 -18.56 -3.34 21.51
C LEU A 395 -19.94 -2.89 22.01
N GLU A 396 -20.88 -3.82 22.09
CA GLU A 396 -22.23 -3.59 22.58
C GLU A 396 -22.22 -3.22 24.07
N PHE A 397 -21.43 -3.91 24.88
CA PHE A 397 -21.36 -3.65 26.32
C PHE A 397 -20.69 -2.32 26.67
N ARG A 398 -19.57 -1.97 26.01
CA ARG A 398 -18.72 -0.82 26.41
C ARG A 398 -18.93 0.43 25.59
N ALA A 399 -19.19 0.29 24.30
CA ALA A 399 -19.21 1.43 23.38
C ALA A 399 -20.65 1.89 23.06
N PHE A 400 -21.61 0.96 22.96
CA PHE A 400 -22.97 1.31 22.53
C PHE A 400 -24.09 0.58 23.29
N PRO A 401 -24.55 1.11 24.45
CA PRO A 401 -25.57 0.45 25.29
C PRO A 401 -26.99 0.45 24.70
N ARG A 402 -27.15 0.79 23.42
CA ARG A 402 -28.42 0.63 22.68
C ARG A 402 -28.44 -0.65 21.86
N GLN A 403 -27.30 -1.32 21.78
CA GLN A 403 -27.06 -2.64 21.23
C GLN A 403 -26.87 -3.53 22.45
N ASP A 404 -27.79 -4.45 22.63
CA ASP A 404 -27.86 -5.41 23.72
C ASP A 404 -27.27 -6.71 23.19
N PRO A 405 -26.16 -7.22 23.76
CA PRO A 405 -25.43 -8.40 23.25
C PRO A 405 -26.22 -9.72 23.37
N THR A 406 -27.51 -9.63 23.73
CA THR A 406 -28.42 -10.77 23.84
C THR A 406 -29.70 -10.58 23.01
N ASP A 407 -29.79 -9.50 22.22
CA ASP A 407 -30.92 -9.13 21.35
C ASP A 407 -30.47 -8.75 19.93
N ASN A 408 -30.34 -9.77 19.08
CA ASN A 408 -29.96 -9.63 17.67
C ASN A 408 -30.91 -8.81 16.77
N THR A 409 -31.94 -8.17 17.34
CA THR A 409 -32.87 -7.30 16.62
C THR A 409 -32.57 -5.81 16.77
N ASP A 410 -31.60 -5.43 17.59
CA ASP A 410 -31.24 -4.03 17.84
C ASP A 410 -30.00 -3.53 17.08
N ARG A 411 -29.39 -4.41 16.27
CA ARG A 411 -28.44 -4.06 15.21
C ARG A 411 -28.86 -2.81 14.44
N PRO A 412 -27.97 -1.84 14.23
CA PRO A 412 -28.27 -0.67 13.40
C PRO A 412 -28.71 -1.07 11.99
N ALA A 413 -29.85 -0.53 11.53
CA ALA A 413 -30.35 -0.78 10.17
C ALA A 413 -29.41 -0.31 9.02
N SER A 414 -28.37 0.46 9.34
CA SER A 414 -27.30 0.83 8.40
C SER A 414 -26.34 -0.33 8.13
N CYS A 415 -26.28 -1.31 9.03
CA CYS A 415 -25.37 -2.44 8.92
C CYS A 415 -25.97 -3.55 8.06
N PRO A 416 -25.20 -4.14 7.14
CA PRO A 416 -25.66 -5.29 6.36
C PRO A 416 -25.99 -6.46 7.29
N ASP A 417 -27.07 -7.17 7.04
CA ASP A 417 -27.48 -8.33 7.84
C ASP A 417 -26.56 -9.54 7.54
N PRO A 418 -25.84 -10.08 8.52
CA PRO A 418 -24.96 -11.24 8.33
C PRO A 418 -25.71 -12.50 7.86
N GLU A 419 -26.97 -12.69 8.28
CA GLU A 419 -27.79 -13.85 7.89
C GLU A 419 -28.11 -13.82 6.38
N ILE A 420 -28.15 -12.61 5.79
CA ILE A 420 -28.41 -12.42 4.35
C ILE A 420 -27.14 -12.59 3.52
N LEU A 421 -26.00 -12.14 4.03
CA LEU A 421 -24.73 -12.13 3.28
C LEU A 421 -23.89 -13.39 3.47
N GLY A 422 -24.04 -14.08 4.60
CA GLY A 422 -23.21 -15.23 4.98
C GLY A 422 -21.74 -14.89 5.21
N ILE A 423 -21.41 -13.59 5.24
CA ILE A 423 -20.11 -13.00 5.53
C ILE A 423 -20.36 -11.65 6.23
N ILE A 424 -19.52 -11.30 7.21
CA ILE A 424 -19.49 -9.97 7.80
C ILE A 424 -18.38 -9.22 7.05
N PRO A 425 -18.69 -8.12 6.34
CA PRO A 425 -17.67 -7.40 5.59
C PRO A 425 -16.73 -6.66 6.55
N ASP A 426 -15.44 -6.98 6.47
CA ASP A 426 -14.32 -6.17 6.94
C ASP A 426 -13.58 -5.74 5.67
N GLN A 427 -13.74 -4.46 5.30
CA GLN A 427 -13.22 -3.97 4.05
C GLN A 427 -11.68 -3.86 4.11
N ASP A 428 -11.11 -3.33 5.19
CA ASP A 428 -9.69 -2.96 5.28
C ASP A 428 -8.78 -3.97 5.98
N LEU A 429 -9.38 -5.04 6.50
CA LEU A 429 -8.75 -6.23 7.06
C LEU A 429 -7.95 -5.93 8.32
N ASP A 430 -8.46 -5.02 9.15
CA ASP A 430 -7.85 -4.66 10.42
C ASP A 430 -8.41 -5.46 11.62
N LEU A 431 -9.44 -6.28 11.40
CA LEU A 431 -10.21 -7.10 12.37
C LEU A 431 -11.42 -6.41 13.02
N LEU A 432 -11.75 -5.16 12.65
CA LEU A 432 -13.06 -4.58 12.91
C LEU A 432 -13.89 -4.67 11.64
N ASN A 433 -15.14 -5.11 11.77
CA ASN A 433 -16.01 -5.11 10.60
C ASN A 433 -16.62 -3.73 10.30
N ASP A 434 -17.07 -3.53 9.05
CA ASP A 434 -17.59 -2.24 8.56
C ASP A 434 -18.72 -1.66 9.44
N CYS A 435 -19.49 -2.53 10.13
CA CYS A 435 -20.55 -2.11 11.04
C CYS A 435 -19.99 -1.61 12.38
N GLU A 436 -19.06 -2.36 12.97
CA GLU A 436 -18.34 -1.99 14.19
C GLU A 436 -17.60 -0.67 14.01
N GLU A 437 -16.92 -0.51 12.88
CA GLU A 437 -16.22 0.73 12.55
C GLU A 437 -17.16 1.93 12.42
N GLY A 438 -18.30 1.73 11.75
CA GLY A 438 -19.34 2.74 11.63
C GLY A 438 -19.90 3.18 13.00
N LEU A 439 -19.93 2.28 13.97
CA LEU A 439 -20.30 2.58 15.35
C LEU A 439 -19.16 3.34 16.06
N LEU A 440 -17.92 2.83 16.01
CA LEU A 440 -16.72 3.43 16.62
C LEU A 440 -16.31 4.78 16.00
N GLN A 441 -16.91 5.16 14.86
CA GLN A 441 -16.57 6.35 14.07
C GLN A 441 -15.18 6.26 13.42
N THR A 442 -14.71 5.04 13.22
CA THR A 442 -13.52 4.73 12.41
C THR A 442 -13.89 4.62 10.94
N SER A 443 -12.89 4.45 10.08
CA SER A 443 -13.03 4.47 8.64
C SER A 443 -12.91 3.05 8.08
N PRO A 444 -13.97 2.49 7.46
CA PRO A 444 -13.98 1.16 6.82
C PRO A 444 -13.08 0.96 5.61
N SER A 445 -12.02 1.74 5.47
CA SER A 445 -11.11 1.66 4.34
C SER A 445 -9.68 2.02 4.72
N ILE A 446 -9.47 2.37 5.99
CA ILE A 446 -8.24 2.87 6.56
C ILE A 446 -8.06 2.18 7.93
N PRO A 447 -7.20 1.14 8.02
CA PRO A 447 -6.99 0.37 9.24
C PRO A 447 -6.48 1.13 10.48
N ASP A 448 -6.10 2.39 10.31
CA ASP A 448 -5.47 3.28 11.31
C ASP A 448 -6.05 4.67 11.01
N THR A 449 -7.27 4.91 11.51
CA THR A 449 -8.12 6.02 11.08
C THR A 449 -7.50 7.38 11.38
N ASP A 450 -6.84 7.50 12.53
CA ASP A 450 -6.19 8.73 12.95
C ASP A 450 -4.73 8.85 12.52
N GLY A 451 -4.13 7.76 12.07
CA GLY A 451 -2.80 7.73 11.49
C GLY A 451 -1.68 7.80 12.51
N ASP A 452 -1.86 7.32 13.75
CA ASP A 452 -0.82 7.35 14.79
C ASP A 452 0.15 6.14 14.76
N GLY A 453 -0.23 5.08 14.03
CA GLY A 453 0.52 3.83 13.89
C GLY A 453 0.00 2.63 14.68
N LEU A 454 -1.05 2.81 15.48
CA LEU A 454 -1.84 1.77 16.12
C LEU A 454 -3.11 1.54 15.28
N PRO A 455 -3.39 0.31 14.81
CA PRO A 455 -4.62 0.04 14.06
C PRO A 455 -5.88 0.14 14.91
N ASP A 456 -7.02 0.48 14.29
CA ASP A 456 -8.29 0.77 14.98
C ASP A 456 -8.75 -0.43 15.83
N ALA A 457 -8.63 -1.65 15.32
CA ALA A 457 -8.92 -2.87 16.08
C ALA A 457 -8.02 -3.05 17.31
N LEU A 458 -6.72 -2.78 17.18
CA LEU A 458 -5.75 -2.88 18.28
C LEU A 458 -6.05 -1.84 19.36
N GLU A 459 -6.39 -0.64 18.95
CA GLU A 459 -6.81 0.44 19.83
C GLU A 459 -8.11 0.11 20.56
N PHE A 460 -9.08 -0.45 19.84
CA PHE A 460 -10.33 -0.93 20.42
C PHE A 460 -10.10 -2.01 21.47
N MET A 461 -9.26 -3.03 21.18
CA MET A 461 -8.93 -4.11 22.12
C MET A 461 -8.18 -3.60 23.35
N SER A 462 -7.22 -2.70 23.15
CA SER A 462 -6.39 -2.11 24.22
C SER A 462 -7.06 -0.97 24.99
N SER A 463 -8.23 -0.50 24.53
CA SER A 463 -9.03 0.58 25.15
C SER A 463 -8.43 1.99 24.99
N THR A 464 -7.66 2.23 23.93
CA THR A 464 -7.24 3.58 23.48
C THR A 464 -8.35 4.23 22.62
N VAL A 465 -8.06 5.29 21.86
CA VAL A 465 -9.05 6.07 21.11
C VAL A 465 -8.70 6.08 19.62
N PRO A 466 -9.35 5.22 18.79
CA PRO A 466 -9.08 5.04 17.35
C PRO A 466 -9.21 6.27 16.42
N THR A 467 -9.57 7.42 16.98
CA THR A 467 -9.93 8.63 16.21
C THR A 467 -9.13 9.86 16.68
N SER A 468 -8.10 9.65 17.49
CA SER A 468 -7.37 10.71 18.18
C SER A 468 -5.88 10.39 18.33
N ALA A 469 -5.09 10.66 17.28
CA ALA A 469 -3.66 10.35 17.24
C ALA A 469 -2.80 10.93 18.39
N ASP A 470 -3.28 11.97 19.07
CA ASP A 470 -2.61 12.54 20.25
C ASP A 470 -2.66 11.61 21.47
N ASP A 471 -3.62 10.68 21.53
CA ASP A 471 -3.91 9.86 22.72
C ASP A 471 -2.79 8.85 23.00
N ARG A 472 -2.11 8.39 21.96
CA ARG A 472 -0.88 7.61 21.98
C ARG A 472 0.17 8.15 22.96
N LEU A 473 0.27 9.48 23.05
CA LEU A 473 1.25 10.21 23.86
C LEU A 473 0.71 10.58 25.26
N LEU A 474 -0.57 10.36 25.50
CA LEU A 474 -1.20 10.59 26.80
C LEU A 474 -0.94 9.40 27.73
N ASP A 475 -1.26 9.61 29.00
CA ASP A 475 -1.23 8.61 30.07
C ASP A 475 -2.62 8.66 30.71
N PHE A 476 -3.49 7.74 30.30
CA PHE A 476 -4.91 7.79 30.66
C PHE A 476 -5.19 7.46 32.12
N ASP A 477 -4.34 6.66 32.77
CA ASP A 477 -4.53 6.22 34.14
C ASP A 477 -3.61 6.88 35.17
N GLY A 478 -2.62 7.64 34.71
CA GLY A 478 -1.69 8.43 35.50
C GLY A 478 -0.59 7.62 36.18
N ASP A 479 -0.21 6.46 35.66
CA ASP A 479 0.84 5.63 36.23
C ASP A 479 2.27 5.98 35.77
N GLY A 480 2.38 6.88 34.79
CA GLY A 480 3.62 7.43 34.26
C GLY A 480 4.14 6.73 33.01
N ILE A 481 3.37 5.83 32.41
CA ILE A 481 3.65 5.21 31.11
C ILE A 481 2.65 5.80 30.10
N ALA A 482 3.10 6.05 28.86
CA ALA A 482 2.22 6.55 27.82
C ALA A 482 1.42 5.40 27.18
N ASN A 483 0.20 5.68 26.73
CA ASN A 483 -0.74 4.69 26.17
C ASN A 483 -0.08 3.81 25.10
N ALA A 484 0.67 4.36 24.14
CA ALA A 484 1.37 3.53 23.14
C ALA A 484 2.41 2.59 23.74
N GLU A 485 3.17 3.05 24.73
CA GLU A 485 4.21 2.23 25.36
C GLU A 485 3.59 1.07 26.12
N GLU A 486 2.37 1.24 26.62
CA GLU A 486 1.55 0.20 27.23
C GLU A 486 1.01 -0.79 26.20
N VAL A 487 0.40 -0.30 25.11
CA VAL A 487 -0.09 -1.15 24.01
C VAL A 487 1.04 -2.00 23.44
N LEU A 488 2.21 -1.40 23.17
CA LEU A 488 3.40 -2.12 22.67
C LEU A 488 3.94 -3.17 23.66
N ALA A 489 3.68 -2.98 24.95
CA ALA A 489 4.07 -3.90 26.00
C ALA A 489 2.95 -4.84 26.43
N HIS A 490 1.78 -4.81 25.77
CA HIS A 490 0.58 -5.55 26.17
C HIS A 490 0.18 -5.32 27.64
N THR A 491 0.33 -4.08 28.11
CA THR A 491 -0.23 -3.60 29.38
C THR A 491 -1.49 -2.78 29.11
N ASN A 492 -2.17 -2.30 30.15
CA ASN A 492 -3.51 -1.74 30.01
C ASN A 492 -3.54 -0.21 30.25
N PRO A 493 -3.72 0.60 29.19
CA PRO A 493 -3.75 2.07 29.26
C PRO A 493 -4.77 2.68 30.25
N ARG A 494 -5.74 1.90 30.72
CA ARG A 494 -6.82 2.37 31.60
C ARG A 494 -6.65 1.93 33.04
N THR A 495 -5.61 1.19 33.39
CA THR A 495 -5.43 0.64 34.73
C THR A 495 -4.00 0.75 35.21
N ASN A 496 -3.79 1.47 36.33
CA ASN A 496 -2.48 1.75 36.90
C ASN A 496 -1.72 0.45 37.27
N ASP A 497 -1.06 -0.12 36.27
CA ASP A 497 -0.49 -1.45 36.26
C ASP A 497 0.99 -1.43 35.93
N GLY A 498 1.62 -0.26 35.82
CA GLY A 498 3.02 -0.08 35.42
C GLY A 498 4.03 -0.83 36.30
N ARG A 499 3.65 -1.25 37.51
CA ARG A 499 4.43 -2.18 38.35
C ARG A 499 4.55 -3.59 37.73
N LEU A 500 3.58 -4.02 36.95
CA LEU A 500 3.46 -5.31 36.29
C LEU A 500 4.17 -5.34 34.93
N ARG A 501 4.37 -4.18 34.28
CA ARG A 501 5.06 -4.09 32.97
C ARG A 501 6.37 -4.87 32.92
N GLY A 502 7.18 -4.80 33.98
CA GLY A 502 8.45 -5.54 34.03
C GLY A 502 8.30 -7.06 34.10
N ALA A 503 7.22 -7.59 34.69
CA ALA A 503 7.01 -9.01 34.90
C ALA A 503 6.12 -9.66 33.82
N GLU A 504 5.05 -8.97 33.43
CA GLU A 504 4.02 -9.48 32.50
C GLU A 504 4.11 -8.82 31.12
N GLY A 505 4.65 -7.60 31.02
CA GLY A 505 4.69 -6.87 29.75
C GLY A 505 5.65 -7.49 28.72
N TYR A 506 5.30 -7.32 27.44
CA TYR A 506 6.05 -7.81 26.30
C TYR A 506 7.35 -7.02 26.14
N ARG A 507 8.35 -7.67 25.57
CA ARG A 507 9.65 -7.06 25.28
C ARG A 507 9.95 -7.20 23.81
N THR A 508 9.97 -6.06 23.14
CA THR A 508 10.16 -5.96 21.70
C THR A 508 11.54 -5.41 21.40
N GLU A 509 12.33 -6.18 20.65
CA GLU A 509 13.61 -5.77 20.07
C GLU A 509 13.46 -5.81 18.56
N ILE A 510 13.70 -4.67 17.90
CA ILE A 510 13.61 -4.57 16.45
C ILE A 510 14.90 -3.96 15.91
N ILE A 511 15.54 -4.69 15.02
CA ILE A 511 16.79 -4.30 14.36
C ILE A 511 16.45 -3.88 12.94
N ASP A 512 16.60 -2.59 12.64
CA ASP A 512 16.49 -2.06 11.28
C ASP A 512 17.69 -2.51 10.43
N LEU A 513 17.43 -3.33 9.41
CA LEU A 513 18.44 -3.85 8.49
C LEU A 513 18.64 -2.96 7.26
N GLY A 514 17.85 -1.90 7.12
CA GLY A 514 17.73 -1.03 5.96
C GLY A 514 17.12 -1.75 4.75
N ILE A 515 17.37 -1.16 3.57
CA ILE A 515 16.92 -1.69 2.30
C ILE A 515 17.64 -3.00 1.98
N ARG A 516 16.86 -4.05 1.73
CA ARG A 516 17.32 -5.37 1.28
C ARG A 516 16.53 -5.78 0.05
N THR A 517 17.19 -6.52 -0.83
CA THR A 517 16.52 -7.20 -1.94
C THR A 517 15.82 -8.44 -1.39
N VAL A 518 14.50 -8.43 -1.40
CA VAL A 518 13.64 -9.55 -1.01
C VAL A 518 13.20 -10.28 -2.26
N SER A 519 13.08 -11.60 -2.19
CA SER A 519 12.52 -12.40 -3.28
C SER A 519 11.15 -12.91 -2.86
N ASP A 520 10.15 -12.64 -3.69
CA ASP A 520 8.79 -13.11 -3.52
C ASP A 520 8.43 -14.05 -4.67
N MET A 521 7.68 -15.12 -4.38
CA MET A 521 7.27 -16.10 -5.37
C MET A 521 5.76 -16.00 -5.60
N GLU A 522 5.33 -15.82 -6.85
CA GLU A 522 3.92 -15.78 -7.20
C GLU A 522 3.25 -17.14 -6.89
N ASP A 523 2.09 -17.12 -6.23
CA ASP A 523 1.33 -18.32 -5.94
C ASP A 523 0.86 -18.98 -7.24
N THR A 524 1.19 -20.25 -7.41
CA THR A 524 0.88 -20.98 -8.64
C THR A 524 -0.49 -21.63 -8.50
N ARG A 525 -1.40 -21.34 -9.45
CA ARG A 525 -2.74 -21.94 -9.46
C ARG A 525 -2.76 -23.47 -9.45
N GLN A 526 -1.66 -24.11 -9.83
CA GLN A 526 -1.51 -25.56 -9.95
C GLN A 526 -0.93 -26.22 -8.69
N LEU A 527 -0.19 -25.49 -7.84
CA LEU A 527 0.36 -25.99 -6.58
C LEU A 527 0.04 -25.04 -5.41
N ARG A 528 -1.24 -24.69 -5.25
CA ARG A 528 -1.74 -23.88 -4.10
C ARG A 528 -1.52 -24.52 -2.74
N ALA A 529 -1.24 -25.82 -2.72
CA ALA A 529 -0.88 -26.55 -1.52
C ALA A 529 0.48 -26.15 -0.97
N ILE A 530 1.33 -25.47 -1.75
CA ILE A 530 2.66 -25.06 -1.33
C ILE A 530 2.72 -23.54 -1.35
N SER A 531 2.67 -22.95 -0.16
CA SER A 531 2.71 -21.50 0.03
C SER A 531 4.14 -21.04 0.29
N PHE A 532 4.63 -20.12 -0.53
CA PHE A 532 5.96 -19.52 -0.31
C PHE A 532 5.97 -18.67 0.96
N ARG A 533 7.04 -18.78 1.76
CA ARG A 533 7.18 -18.02 3.01
C ARG A 533 8.37 -17.06 2.99
N SER A 534 9.54 -17.56 2.59
CA SER A 534 10.74 -16.71 2.48
C SER A 534 11.82 -17.36 1.61
N ALA A 535 12.79 -16.54 1.21
CA ALA A 535 13.95 -16.96 0.45
C ALA A 535 15.25 -16.40 1.05
N SER A 536 16.33 -17.14 0.86
CA SER A 536 17.69 -16.67 1.09
C SER A 536 18.07 -15.51 0.16
N ASN A 537 18.91 -14.58 0.64
CA ASN A 537 19.26 -13.33 -0.05
C ASN A 537 19.93 -13.50 -1.42
N ASN A 538 20.42 -14.69 -1.73
CA ASN A 538 21.11 -15.02 -2.97
C ASN A 538 20.19 -15.62 -4.03
N VAL A 539 18.89 -15.78 -3.76
CA VAL A 539 17.88 -16.13 -4.76
C VAL A 539 17.70 -14.99 -5.77
N VAL A 540 17.53 -15.32 -7.05
CA VAL A 540 17.35 -14.32 -8.12
C VAL A 540 15.97 -14.44 -8.78
N GLY A 541 15.47 -13.29 -9.23
CA GLY A 541 14.19 -13.20 -9.95
C GLY A 541 14.21 -13.86 -11.33
N GLY A 542 13.03 -14.32 -11.75
CA GLY A 542 12.77 -14.99 -13.02
C GLY A 542 11.90 -16.24 -12.86
N ALA A 543 11.74 -17.01 -13.93
CA ALA A 543 10.95 -18.24 -13.91
C ALA A 543 11.72 -19.37 -13.19
N GLY A 544 11.33 -19.68 -11.96
CA GLY A 544 11.86 -20.80 -11.19
C GLY A 544 11.29 -22.15 -11.63
N LEU A 545 11.66 -23.19 -10.89
CA LEU A 545 11.11 -24.53 -11.00
C LEU A 545 10.61 -24.96 -9.62
N LEU A 546 9.36 -25.38 -9.51
CA LEU A 546 8.83 -26.08 -8.35
C LEU A 546 8.19 -27.39 -8.83
N ARG A 547 8.63 -28.52 -8.27
CA ARG A 547 8.16 -29.85 -8.64
C ARG A 547 7.70 -30.60 -7.40
N TRP A 548 6.46 -31.09 -7.47
CA TRP A 548 5.91 -32.06 -6.53
C TRP A 548 6.04 -33.46 -7.12
N ASN A 549 6.71 -34.34 -6.37
CA ASN A 549 6.83 -35.76 -6.69
C ASN A 549 5.90 -36.54 -5.76
N TYR A 550 4.71 -36.90 -6.25
CA TYR A 550 3.70 -37.62 -5.47
C TYR A 550 4.15 -39.05 -5.17
N THR A 551 4.85 -39.69 -6.12
CA THR A 551 5.39 -41.04 -5.96
C THR A 551 6.54 -41.29 -6.94
N GLY A 552 7.75 -41.56 -6.42
CA GLY A 552 8.85 -42.01 -7.27
C GLY A 552 8.50 -43.35 -7.93
N LYS A 553 8.12 -43.36 -9.21
CA LYS A 553 7.79 -44.60 -9.93
C LYS A 553 9.04 -45.45 -10.14
N THR A 554 9.19 -46.50 -9.33
CA THR A 554 9.01 -47.92 -9.72
C THR A 554 9.55 -48.78 -8.58
N MET A 555 8.78 -49.78 -8.14
CA MET A 555 9.35 -50.86 -7.35
C MET A 555 10.54 -51.43 -8.11
N SER A 556 11.75 -51.40 -7.52
CA SER A 556 12.79 -52.31 -7.98
C SER A 556 12.24 -53.74 -7.88
N ALA A 557 12.65 -54.62 -8.81
CA ALA A 557 12.29 -56.05 -8.81
C ALA A 557 12.67 -56.78 -7.49
N ASP A 558 13.39 -56.09 -6.61
CA ASP A 558 13.97 -56.55 -5.35
C ASP A 558 13.15 -56.15 -4.11
N GLY A 559 12.04 -55.41 -4.29
CA GLY A 559 11.08 -55.10 -3.21
C GLY A 559 11.58 -54.15 -2.13
N ARG A 560 12.52 -53.24 -2.44
CA ARG A 560 12.92 -52.14 -1.54
C ARG A 560 12.75 -50.77 -2.19
N ASP A 561 12.10 -49.91 -1.42
CA ASP A 561 11.85 -48.46 -1.50
C ASP A 561 11.07 -47.91 -2.70
N ALA A 562 9.84 -47.46 -2.42
CA ALA A 562 9.24 -46.35 -3.15
C ALA A 562 9.89 -45.06 -2.61
N SER A 563 10.40 -44.19 -3.49
CA SER A 563 10.92 -42.90 -3.04
C SER A 563 9.81 -42.12 -2.34
N PRO A 564 10.08 -41.53 -1.16
CA PRO A 564 9.07 -40.79 -0.42
C PRO A 564 8.59 -39.57 -1.21
N ARG A 565 7.37 -39.14 -0.91
CA ARG A 565 6.80 -37.88 -1.41
C ARG A 565 7.78 -36.74 -1.17
N SER A 566 8.08 -35.97 -2.20
CA SER A 566 9.08 -34.90 -2.08
C SER A 566 8.75 -33.69 -2.92
N VAL A 567 9.24 -32.55 -2.45
CA VAL A 567 9.19 -31.28 -3.16
C VAL A 567 10.61 -30.90 -3.57
N GLU A 568 10.77 -30.51 -4.83
CA GLU A 568 12.00 -30.00 -5.42
C GLU A 568 11.80 -28.56 -5.85
N TRP A 569 12.77 -27.69 -5.59
CA TRP A 569 12.72 -26.29 -6.03
C TRP A 569 14.09 -25.81 -6.54
N SER A 570 14.08 -24.87 -7.49
CA SER A 570 15.25 -24.06 -7.86
C SER A 570 14.81 -22.71 -8.43
N ASP A 571 15.67 -21.70 -8.31
CA ASP A 571 15.41 -20.36 -8.83
C ASP A 571 15.62 -20.27 -10.34
N ALA A 572 15.49 -19.07 -10.92
CA ALA A 572 15.60 -18.83 -12.36
C ALA A 572 16.92 -19.29 -13.02
N ARG A 573 17.97 -19.60 -12.24
CA ARG A 573 19.26 -20.10 -12.73
C ARG A 573 19.27 -21.62 -12.93
N TRP A 574 18.17 -22.32 -12.69
CA TRP A 574 18.07 -23.77 -12.95
C TRP A 574 18.38 -24.17 -14.41
N GLN A 575 18.22 -23.24 -15.37
CA GLN A 575 18.60 -23.43 -16.78
C GLN A 575 19.80 -22.57 -17.24
N ILE A 576 20.42 -21.80 -16.35
CA ILE A 576 21.46 -20.83 -16.72
C ILE A 576 22.71 -21.06 -15.85
N PRO A 577 23.91 -21.23 -16.44
CA PRO A 577 25.14 -21.37 -15.67
C PRO A 577 25.41 -20.14 -14.76
N PRO A 578 25.86 -20.34 -13.50
CA PRO A 578 26.01 -21.62 -12.82
C PRO A 578 24.66 -22.25 -12.48
N TYR A 579 24.42 -23.49 -12.93
CA TYR A 579 23.16 -24.19 -12.69
C TYR A 579 22.99 -24.46 -11.20
N PHE A 580 21.76 -24.25 -10.70
CA PHE A 580 21.34 -24.67 -9.37
C PHE A 580 20.44 -25.89 -9.48
N THR A 581 20.91 -27.02 -8.98
CA THR A 581 20.18 -28.29 -9.00
C THR A 581 19.31 -28.41 -7.75
N PRO A 582 18.00 -28.64 -7.89
CA PRO A 582 17.11 -28.91 -6.76
C PRO A 582 17.57 -30.10 -5.92
N ILE A 583 17.44 -30.00 -4.61
CA ILE A 583 17.61 -31.10 -3.66
C ILE A 583 16.20 -31.53 -3.22
N PRO A 584 15.78 -32.80 -3.46
CA PRO A 584 14.48 -33.29 -3.03
C PRO A 584 14.33 -33.22 -1.52
N THR A 585 13.29 -32.52 -1.05
CA THR A 585 12.93 -32.43 0.37
C THR A 585 11.75 -33.34 0.63
N VAL A 586 11.90 -34.27 1.57
CA VAL A 586 10.87 -35.25 1.91
C VAL A 586 9.77 -34.58 2.75
N ILE A 587 8.51 -34.89 2.45
CA ILE A 587 7.35 -34.45 3.23
C ILE A 587 6.87 -35.64 4.06
N ASP A 588 7.21 -35.65 5.35
CA ASP A 588 6.96 -36.75 6.30
C ASP A 588 6.19 -36.36 7.58
N GLU A 589 6.12 -35.07 7.92
CA GLU A 589 5.51 -34.54 9.16
C GLU A 589 4.08 -33.99 9.01
N GLY A 590 3.44 -34.14 7.85
CA GLY A 590 2.09 -33.65 7.59
C GLY A 590 2.07 -32.19 7.08
N SER A 591 0.97 -31.46 7.30
CA SER A 591 0.94 -30.04 6.94
C SER A 591 1.90 -29.25 7.83
N GLY A 592 2.71 -28.36 7.27
CA GLY A 592 3.70 -27.63 8.05
C GLY A 592 4.77 -26.93 7.23
N MET A 593 5.77 -26.40 7.93
CA MET A 593 6.87 -25.63 7.35
C MET A 593 8.03 -26.52 6.88
N TYR A 594 8.45 -26.36 5.63
CA TYR A 594 9.56 -27.09 5.02
C TYR A 594 10.58 -26.12 4.43
N THR A 595 11.87 -26.49 4.53
CA THR A 595 12.97 -25.75 3.88
C THR A 595 13.42 -26.50 2.64
N LEU A 596 13.17 -25.93 1.46
CA LEU A 596 13.61 -26.47 0.18
C LEU A 596 14.97 -25.90 -0.20
N ARG A 597 15.83 -26.73 -0.81
CA ARG A 597 17.21 -26.35 -1.12
C ARG A 597 17.56 -26.61 -2.57
N ALA A 598 18.39 -25.75 -3.14
CA ALA A 598 19.08 -25.98 -4.41
C ALA A 598 20.57 -25.67 -4.25
N GLU A 599 21.43 -26.45 -4.90
CA GLU A 599 22.89 -26.27 -4.80
C GLU A 599 23.50 -26.08 -6.19
N SER A 600 24.49 -25.19 -6.29
CA SER A 600 25.34 -25.13 -7.47
C SER A 600 26.58 -26.01 -7.31
N ALA A 601 26.65 -27.07 -8.11
CA ALA A 601 27.83 -27.94 -8.17
C ALA A 601 29.13 -27.21 -8.60
N SER A 602 29.02 -26.02 -9.19
CA SER A 602 30.16 -25.25 -9.68
C SER A 602 30.73 -24.25 -8.68
N THR A 603 29.87 -23.66 -7.83
CA THR A 603 30.28 -22.65 -6.84
C THR A 603 30.20 -23.16 -5.40
N GLY A 604 29.48 -24.28 -5.15
CA GLY A 604 29.17 -24.76 -3.81
C GLY A 604 28.15 -23.88 -3.07
N GLU A 605 27.50 -22.98 -3.78
CA GLU A 605 26.49 -22.07 -3.23
C GLU A 605 25.16 -22.79 -3.05
N ILE A 606 24.48 -22.53 -1.93
CA ILE A 606 23.18 -23.10 -1.58
C ILE A 606 22.14 -21.98 -1.61
N LEU A 607 21.02 -22.26 -2.26
CA LEU A 607 19.80 -21.48 -2.21
C LEU A 607 18.81 -22.21 -1.32
N GLU A 608 18.18 -21.47 -0.42
CA GLU A 608 17.14 -21.98 0.46
C GLU A 608 15.88 -21.14 0.30
N ILE A 609 14.73 -21.82 0.26
CA ILE A 609 13.42 -21.20 0.46
C ILE A 609 12.65 -21.94 1.56
N LYS A 610 11.82 -21.22 2.29
CA LYS A 610 10.85 -21.78 3.23
C LYS A 610 9.48 -21.78 2.58
N VAL A 611 8.77 -22.89 2.71
CA VAL A 611 7.40 -23.05 2.21
C VAL A 611 6.54 -23.70 3.28
N TYR A 612 5.27 -23.31 3.35
CA TYR A 612 4.26 -24.05 4.09
C TYR A 612 3.55 -25.01 3.15
N VAL A 613 3.41 -26.26 3.55
CA VAL A 613 2.77 -27.30 2.76
C VAL A 613 1.45 -27.68 3.42
N HIS A 614 0.34 -27.51 2.70
CA HIS A 614 -0.99 -28.00 3.08
C HIS A 614 -1.18 -29.41 2.50
N GLU A 615 -0.93 -30.44 3.31
CA GLU A 615 -0.94 -31.84 2.85
C GLU A 615 -2.26 -32.23 2.20
N ASN A 616 -3.39 -31.79 2.78
CA ASN A 616 -4.74 -32.11 2.31
C ASN A 616 -5.01 -31.61 0.89
N TRP A 617 -4.23 -30.66 0.39
CA TRP A 617 -4.41 -30.03 -0.92
C TRP A 617 -3.35 -30.46 -1.93
N LEU A 618 -2.38 -31.29 -1.53
CA LEU A 618 -1.34 -31.76 -2.44
C LEU A 618 -1.95 -32.64 -3.54
N PRO A 619 -1.53 -32.47 -4.81
CA PRO A 619 -2.03 -33.28 -5.90
C PRO A 619 -1.69 -34.77 -5.74
N ASP A 620 -2.57 -35.65 -6.19
CA ASP A 620 -2.34 -37.10 -6.26
C ASP A 620 -1.48 -37.55 -7.47
N GLU A 621 -0.76 -36.63 -8.10
CA GLU A 621 0.11 -36.88 -9.25
C GLU A 621 1.33 -35.97 -9.27
N ASP A 622 2.39 -36.42 -9.97
CA ASP A 622 3.59 -35.61 -10.16
C ASP A 622 3.23 -34.32 -10.91
N THR A 623 3.56 -33.18 -10.30
CA THR A 623 3.14 -31.86 -10.78
C THR A 623 4.37 -30.96 -10.87
N GLU A 624 4.53 -30.29 -12.00
CA GLU A 624 5.62 -29.33 -12.23
C GLU A 624 5.03 -27.97 -12.58
N VAL A 625 5.50 -26.94 -11.89
CA VAL A 625 5.10 -25.55 -12.10
C VAL A 625 6.32 -24.65 -12.21
N PHE A 626 6.15 -23.54 -12.93
CA PHE A 626 7.20 -22.55 -13.15
C PHE A 626 6.78 -21.23 -12.51
N PRO A 627 7.03 -21.07 -11.20
CA PRO A 627 6.63 -19.86 -10.50
C PRO A 627 7.48 -18.68 -10.98
N LEU A 628 6.86 -17.50 -11.05
CA LEU A 628 7.59 -16.26 -11.25
C LEU A 628 8.15 -15.81 -9.90
N ILE A 629 9.47 -15.75 -9.80
CA ILE A 629 10.16 -15.13 -8.67
C ILE A 629 10.38 -13.67 -9.03
N SER A 630 9.82 -12.78 -8.22
CA SER A 630 10.05 -11.34 -8.30
C SER A 630 11.04 -10.94 -7.21
N THR A 631 11.83 -9.90 -7.47
CA THR A 631 12.74 -9.35 -6.47
C THR A 631 12.52 -7.85 -6.37
N SER A 632 12.41 -7.36 -5.14
CA SER A 632 12.20 -5.94 -4.88
C SER A 632 13.02 -5.48 -3.67
N ASP A 633 13.44 -4.21 -3.74
CA ASP A 633 14.21 -3.57 -2.67
C ASP A 633 13.22 -2.98 -1.65
N ARG A 634 13.24 -3.53 -0.42
CA ARG A 634 12.27 -3.25 0.64
C ARG A 634 13.01 -2.98 1.96
N ASN A 635 12.47 -2.12 2.82
CA ASN A 635 13.05 -1.92 4.16
C ASN A 635 12.71 -3.13 5.04
N CYS A 636 13.73 -3.75 5.63
CA CYS A 636 13.59 -4.98 6.39
C CYS A 636 14.04 -4.83 7.84
N TYR A 637 13.40 -5.59 8.73
CA TYR A 637 13.59 -5.56 10.16
C TYR A 637 13.72 -6.99 10.70
N ASP A 638 14.73 -7.25 11.52
CA ASP A 638 14.72 -8.44 12.37
C ASP A 638 13.93 -8.10 13.63
N VAL A 639 12.91 -8.90 13.92
CA VAL A 639 11.93 -8.69 14.99
C VAL A 639 12.07 -9.82 16.00
N GLN A 640 12.16 -9.45 17.27
CA GLN A 640 12.06 -10.36 18.39
C GLN A 640 11.11 -9.78 19.43
N ILE A 641 9.99 -10.47 19.66
CA ILE A 641 9.01 -10.11 20.69
C ILE A 641 8.99 -11.25 21.70
N SER A 642 9.19 -10.95 22.97
CA SER A 642 9.34 -11.95 24.02
C SER A 642 8.47 -11.64 25.22
N ASN A 643 8.35 -12.62 26.12
CA ASN A 643 7.50 -12.56 27.31
C ASN A 643 5.99 -12.55 26.99
N ILE A 644 5.59 -13.14 25.86
CA ILE A 644 4.17 -13.27 25.48
C ILE A 644 3.51 -14.27 26.43
N LYS A 645 2.56 -13.80 27.23
CA LYS A 645 1.83 -14.59 28.23
C LYS A 645 0.86 -15.55 27.54
N LEU A 646 0.78 -16.78 28.06
CA LEU A 646 -0.24 -17.76 27.70
C LEU A 646 -1.13 -18.05 28.92
N LEU A 647 -2.44 -18.23 28.68
CA LEU A 647 -3.42 -18.68 29.68
C LEU A 647 -4.21 -19.87 29.16
N GLN A 648 -4.71 -20.72 30.05
CA GLN A 648 -5.50 -21.89 29.66
C GLN A 648 -6.95 -21.45 29.43
N THR A 649 -7.29 -21.15 28.18
CA THR A 649 -8.64 -20.77 27.72
C THR A 649 -9.61 -21.93 27.77
N ARG A 650 -10.90 -21.61 27.73
CA ARG A 650 -11.94 -22.62 27.52
C ARG A 650 -11.98 -23.06 26.05
N GLU A 651 -12.77 -24.09 25.79
CA GLU A 651 -13.14 -24.45 24.43
C GLU A 651 -14.11 -23.38 23.93
N ALA A 652 -13.79 -22.73 22.81
CA ALA A 652 -14.55 -21.61 22.25
C ALA A 652 -15.17 -22.03 20.90
N GLU A 653 -16.39 -21.58 20.62
CA GLU A 653 -17.08 -21.90 19.36
C GLU A 653 -16.67 -20.97 18.22
N ASP A 654 -16.29 -19.72 18.53
CA ASP A 654 -15.82 -18.71 17.57
C ASP A 654 -14.82 -17.75 18.23
N ILE A 655 -13.77 -17.40 17.48
CA ILE A 655 -12.77 -16.39 17.87
C ILE A 655 -12.64 -15.40 16.71
N ILE A 656 -12.89 -14.11 16.96
CA ILE A 656 -12.74 -12.99 16.01
C ILE A 656 -13.08 -13.39 14.56
N HIS A 657 -14.36 -13.70 14.32
CA HIS A 657 -14.92 -14.03 13.00
C HIS A 657 -14.40 -15.31 12.29
N VAL A 658 -13.64 -16.19 12.95
CA VAL A 658 -13.00 -17.34 12.28
C VAL A 658 -13.95 -18.51 11.98
N GLY A 659 -15.12 -18.62 12.62
CA GLY A 659 -16.13 -19.64 12.27
C GLY A 659 -15.74 -21.07 12.68
N GLU A 660 -14.74 -21.24 13.55
CA GLU A 660 -14.14 -22.52 13.90
C GLU A 660 -14.19 -22.78 15.41
N THR A 661 -14.54 -24.01 15.79
CA THR A 661 -14.46 -24.44 17.19
C THR A 661 -13.00 -24.65 17.60
N HIS A 662 -12.55 -23.93 18.62
CA HIS A 662 -11.20 -23.98 19.14
C HIS A 662 -11.12 -24.81 20.42
N GLU A 663 -10.12 -25.69 20.49
CA GLU A 663 -9.95 -26.56 21.65
C GLU A 663 -9.52 -25.78 22.90
N GLU A 664 -9.76 -26.35 24.08
CA GLU A 664 -9.29 -25.78 25.37
C GLU A 664 -7.78 -25.44 25.35
N GLY A 665 -7.42 -24.28 25.91
CA GLY A 665 -6.04 -23.81 26.02
C GLY A 665 -5.51 -23.09 24.78
N THR A 666 -6.31 -22.90 23.75
CA THR A 666 -5.92 -22.19 22.52
C THR A 666 -5.67 -20.70 22.79
N ASN A 667 -4.48 -20.21 22.45
CA ASN A 667 -4.11 -18.80 22.51
C ASN A 667 -3.83 -18.28 21.09
N HIS A 668 -4.50 -17.22 20.69
CA HIS A 668 -4.36 -16.56 19.40
C HIS A 668 -3.48 -15.32 19.54
N ILE A 669 -2.44 -15.26 18.72
CA ILE A 669 -1.47 -14.18 18.75
C ILE A 669 -1.49 -13.46 17.42
N LEU A 670 -1.85 -12.19 17.47
CA LEU A 670 -1.87 -11.29 16.35
C LEU A 670 -0.56 -10.53 16.30
N VAL A 671 -0.06 -10.27 15.10
CA VAL A 671 1.04 -9.33 14.88
C VAL A 671 0.60 -8.27 13.87
N PHE A 672 0.57 -7.04 14.33
CA PHE A 672 0.30 -5.85 13.54
C PHE A 672 1.61 -5.29 13.01
N PHE A 673 1.65 -4.97 11.71
CA PHE A 673 2.77 -4.28 11.08
C PHE A 673 2.25 -3.06 10.32
N THR A 674 2.48 -1.88 10.89
CA THR A 674 2.11 -0.61 10.29
C THR A 674 3.29 0.03 9.58
N GLN A 675 3.04 0.61 8.41
CA GLN A 675 4.07 1.19 7.54
C GLN A 675 3.53 2.40 6.79
N ALA A 676 4.38 3.38 6.55
CA ALA A 676 4.03 4.59 5.80
C ALA A 676 5.20 5.03 4.93
N PRO A 677 4.99 5.93 3.94
CA PRO A 677 6.09 6.56 3.22
C PRO A 677 7.11 7.19 4.19
N GLU A 678 8.41 6.95 3.97
CA GLU A 678 9.49 7.40 4.86
C GLU A 678 9.51 8.92 5.11
N ASP A 679 9.05 9.71 4.13
CA ASP A 679 8.96 11.16 4.22
C ASP A 679 7.72 11.66 5.00
N ARG A 680 6.76 10.77 5.28
CA ARG A 680 5.45 11.07 5.87
C ARG A 680 4.98 9.95 6.82
N LEU A 681 5.77 9.67 7.85
CA LEU A 681 5.43 8.67 8.88
C LEU A 681 4.19 9.05 9.70
N ASP A 682 3.87 10.34 9.79
CA ASP A 682 2.70 10.86 10.54
C ASP A 682 1.38 10.79 9.73
N SER A 683 1.41 10.28 8.49
CA SER A 683 0.19 10.08 7.70
C SER A 683 -0.42 8.70 7.99
N PRO A 684 -1.72 8.48 7.72
CA PRO A 684 -2.33 7.16 7.75
C PRO A 684 -1.50 6.18 6.92
N GLY A 685 -1.09 5.10 7.57
CA GLY A 685 -0.19 4.10 7.00
C GLY A 685 -0.96 2.88 6.52
N ILE A 686 -0.29 2.04 5.74
CA ILE A 686 -0.78 0.69 5.50
C ILE A 686 -0.57 -0.10 6.79
N ALA A 687 -1.64 -0.66 7.37
CA ALA A 687 -1.54 -1.71 8.37
C ALA A 687 -1.73 -3.07 7.72
N LYS A 688 -1.06 -4.08 8.26
CA LYS A 688 -1.33 -5.48 7.97
C LYS A 688 -1.37 -6.26 9.28
N VAL A 689 -2.23 -7.26 9.34
CA VAL A 689 -2.35 -8.16 10.49
C VAL A 689 -1.92 -9.56 10.06
N ALA A 690 -1.05 -10.19 10.86
CA ALA A 690 -0.75 -11.60 10.74
C ALA A 690 -1.41 -12.34 11.91
N VAL A 691 -2.26 -13.31 11.59
CA VAL A 691 -2.78 -14.27 12.56
C VAL A 691 -1.81 -15.44 12.58
N LEU A 692 -1.05 -15.60 13.68
CA LEU A 692 -0.12 -16.71 13.81
C LEU A 692 -0.86 -18.01 14.13
N ASP A 693 -0.23 -19.14 13.82
CA ASP A 693 -0.73 -20.45 14.23
C ASP A 693 -1.00 -20.45 15.75
N PRO A 694 -2.18 -20.93 16.18
CA PRO A 694 -2.58 -20.86 17.58
C PRO A 694 -1.65 -21.68 18.48
N VAL A 695 -1.39 -21.16 19.68
CA VAL A 695 -0.57 -21.83 20.68
C VAL A 695 -1.48 -22.50 21.70
N ILE A 696 -1.44 -23.83 21.74
CA ILE A 696 -2.23 -24.59 22.73
C ILE A 696 -1.43 -24.63 24.03
N TYR A 697 -1.96 -24.07 25.11
CA TYR A 697 -1.40 -24.09 26.46
C TYR A 697 -2.35 -24.79 27.43
N ARG A 698 -1.98 -25.99 27.89
CA ARG A 698 -2.83 -26.82 28.76
C ARG A 698 -2.10 -27.22 30.04
N CYS A 699 -2.78 -27.06 31.16
CA CYS A 699 -2.31 -27.55 32.46
C CYS A 699 -3.12 -28.76 32.91
N THR A 700 -2.42 -29.76 33.45
CA THR A 700 -3.07 -30.91 34.11
C THR A 700 -3.54 -30.57 35.53
N ASP A 701 -2.88 -29.62 36.19
CA ASP A 701 -3.34 -28.93 37.40
C ASP A 701 -3.24 -27.40 37.18
N PRO A 702 -4.36 -26.66 37.16
CA PRO A 702 -4.37 -25.22 36.94
C PRO A 702 -3.55 -24.41 37.96
N ASN A 703 -3.21 -24.99 39.12
CA ASN A 703 -2.43 -24.32 40.16
C ASN A 703 -0.93 -24.62 40.09
N ASP A 704 -0.50 -25.52 39.20
CA ASP A 704 0.89 -25.92 39.04
C ASP A 704 1.37 -25.67 37.61
N ILE A 705 2.18 -24.62 37.44
CA ILE A 705 2.73 -24.22 36.14
C ILE A 705 3.62 -25.30 35.51
N GLU A 706 4.26 -26.14 36.32
CA GLU A 706 5.11 -27.24 35.83
C GLU A 706 4.27 -28.41 35.28
N SER A 707 2.97 -28.42 35.60
CA SER A 707 2.01 -29.37 35.06
C SER A 707 1.50 -28.98 33.67
N CYS A 708 1.93 -27.82 33.17
CA CYS A 708 1.49 -27.23 31.92
C CYS A 708 2.44 -27.55 30.77
N ALA A 709 1.86 -27.80 29.61
CA ALA A 709 2.56 -27.97 28.35
C ALA A 709 2.00 -26.98 27.32
N ARG A 710 2.87 -26.53 26.43
CA ARG A 710 2.52 -25.67 25.30
C ARG A 710 2.80 -26.41 24.00
N ASN A 711 2.03 -26.15 22.96
CA ASN A 711 2.31 -26.61 21.59
C ASN A 711 2.34 -25.37 20.68
N PRO A 712 3.47 -25.04 20.03
CA PRO A 712 4.74 -25.79 19.98
C PRO A 712 5.56 -25.75 21.29
N ASP A 713 6.21 -26.87 21.61
CA ASP A 713 7.06 -27.00 22.81
C ASP A 713 8.26 -26.02 22.82
N SER A 714 8.75 -25.66 21.62
CA SER A 714 9.93 -24.80 21.41
C SER A 714 9.83 -23.45 22.13
N GLY A 715 8.62 -22.96 22.40
CA GLY A 715 8.43 -21.63 22.95
C GLY A 715 8.79 -20.50 21.98
N PHE A 716 8.96 -20.82 20.69
CA PHE A 716 9.23 -19.85 19.64
C PHE A 716 8.23 -20.01 18.49
N LEU A 717 7.66 -18.89 18.06
CA LEU A 717 6.94 -18.75 16.80
C LEU A 717 7.83 -18.01 15.80
N GLU A 718 7.87 -18.51 14.58
CA GLU A 718 8.50 -17.80 13.48
C GLU A 718 7.45 -16.93 12.77
N ILE A 719 7.80 -15.68 12.45
CA ILE A 719 6.98 -14.81 11.62
C ILE A 719 7.72 -14.40 10.35
N THR A 720 6.98 -14.38 9.25
CA THR A 720 7.44 -14.05 7.91
C THR A 720 6.48 -13.10 7.20
N ASP A 721 6.93 -12.46 6.13
CA ASP A 721 6.09 -11.56 5.32
C ASP A 721 4.83 -12.23 4.77
N ALA A 722 4.90 -13.54 4.49
CA ALA A 722 3.79 -14.31 3.94
C ALA A 722 2.64 -14.51 4.93
N ASP A 723 2.89 -14.38 6.24
CA ASP A 723 1.85 -14.55 7.25
C ASP A 723 0.85 -13.38 7.24
N PHE A 724 1.28 -12.22 6.73
CA PHE A 724 0.42 -11.06 6.47
C PHE A 724 -0.35 -11.14 5.14
N ALA A 725 -0.07 -12.13 4.30
CA ALA A 725 -0.82 -12.39 3.07
C ALA A 725 -1.89 -13.49 3.25
N ALA A 726 -1.82 -14.20 4.39
CA ALA A 726 -2.70 -15.30 4.74
C ALA A 726 -3.91 -14.87 5.60
N SER A 727 -3.98 -13.59 5.99
CA SER A 727 -5.18 -12.99 6.58
C SER A 727 -6.25 -12.87 5.49
N VAL A 728 -6.95 -13.99 5.28
CA VAL A 728 -8.16 -14.11 4.47
C VAL A 728 -9.28 -13.36 5.22
N PRO A 729 -10.18 -12.65 4.49
CA PRO A 729 -11.32 -11.91 5.05
C PRO A 729 -12.29 -12.78 5.83
#